data_AF-A0A3D9L0Q4-F1
#
_entry.id   AF-A0A3D9L0Q4-F1
#
_cell.length_a   1.000
_cell.length_b   1.000
_cell.length_c   1.000
_cell.angle_alpha   90.00
_cell.angle_beta   90.00
_cell.angle_gamma   90.00
#
_symmetry.space_group_name_H-M   'P 1'
#
loop_
_entity.id
_entity.type
_entity.pdbx_description
1 polymer ?
#
loop_
_entity_poly.entity_id
_entity_poly.type
_entity_poly.pdbx_seq_one_letter_code
_entity_poly.pdbx_strand_id
1 'polypeptide(L)'
;MNVKSTVLALVVGLLFVKCAEKEFSDKIYEKPEIVKEAPSTFLSPEESMKTFYLPEGYRVELVASEPMIDEPVAIAWDGDGRMYVSEMNTYMQDVDGSGTKRSISKIRLLEDLDGDGKMDKSTIFIDSLLLPRMILPLENELIVNETFSYDLWSYKDTDDDGVADQKERVYYNPNRRGGNLEHQQSGLLWNLDNWVYTTYNPMRFKFKKDQVIVDSLDNMPSGQWGLTQDEMGIMYYSSAGSENPAYGFQQAAVYGDYNPKGRLSEGFMEPWPIVGTPDIQGGPKRLREDGTLNHFTGVAGQEIFLGHRLPPATYGDLFIPEPVGRLIRRAKVRIEDGKKVLYNAYDQAEFMASTDLNFRPVQAKTGPDGALYIVDMYRGIIQESNWTRKGSKIRPHILRKGLDKNIGRGRIYRIVHEEIAPDGKPQLKGKRASELIDYLGHPNGWYRMTAQKLIILKDDQSVVPVLKALASAYPSFIDRIFNSDKDFEIQRVHALWTLEGLGVVDRSLLLEKLKDEDPRVRVTAIRLAENLLKSGDVAFIPHMQPLVTDTSIEVVRQLALSLRYSRSEAATELLKEIQNTYKDNEVVAHAVQESLKKDDSRLEQLKERIAKRPLRDKRSILAGYDTYKQLCITCHGPDLQGVVTDNGVAIAPPLIGSPRVKGDPNKLSKILLNGLVGPIDGVDYGIMTSYKSNGDQWITDVLNYVRAMNDADAFHRREVRRARAQTKDREDFWTLEELAAE
;
A
#
# COMPACT_ATOMS: atom_id res chain seq x y z
N MET A 1 55.88 -29.56 32.89
CA MET A 1 55.76 -28.82 31.60
C MET A 1 54.38 -29.10 31.03
N ASN A 2 53.63 -28.03 30.75
CA ASN A 2 52.17 -27.96 30.79
C ASN A 2 51.51 -28.36 29.46
N VAL A 3 50.80 -29.49 29.46
CA VAL A 3 49.80 -29.87 28.43
C VAL A 3 48.55 -28.96 28.49
N LYS A 4 48.39 -28.16 29.56
CA LYS A 4 47.30 -27.19 29.70
C LYS A 4 47.44 -25.92 28.86
N SER A 5 48.63 -25.62 28.30
CA SER A 5 48.83 -24.41 27.50
C SER A 5 48.40 -24.55 26.04
N THR A 6 48.40 -25.76 25.50
CA THR A 6 48.12 -25.99 24.07
C THR A 6 46.62 -26.15 23.80
N VAL A 7 45.84 -26.64 24.77
CA VAL A 7 44.38 -26.73 24.66
C VAL A 7 43.71 -25.35 24.83
N LEU A 8 44.28 -24.46 25.65
CA LEU A 8 43.76 -23.09 25.79
C LEU A 8 44.05 -22.24 24.55
N ALA A 9 45.16 -22.48 23.85
CA ALA A 9 45.46 -21.81 22.58
C ALA A 9 44.55 -22.27 21.42
N LEU A 10 44.09 -23.53 21.43
CA LEU A 10 43.14 -24.03 20.43
C LEU A 10 41.70 -23.53 20.68
N VAL A 11 41.31 -23.32 21.94
CA VAL A 11 39.98 -22.77 22.30
C VAL A 11 39.91 -21.25 22.11
N VAL A 12 41.03 -20.53 22.25
CA VAL A 12 41.09 -19.08 21.98
C VAL A 12 41.33 -18.78 20.48
N GLY A 13 41.94 -19.70 19.72
CA GLY A 13 42.16 -19.56 18.27
C GLY A 13 40.92 -19.73 17.39
N LEU A 14 39.83 -20.28 17.91
CA LEU A 14 38.55 -20.46 17.20
C LEU A 14 37.58 -19.27 17.38
N LEU A 15 37.92 -18.27 18.20
CA LEU A 15 37.00 -17.21 18.63
C LEU A 15 37.04 -15.91 17.81
N PHE A 16 37.82 -15.84 16.72
CA PHE A 16 37.88 -14.64 15.87
C PHE A 16 37.96 -14.94 14.36
N VAL A 17 37.28 -15.99 13.89
CA VAL A 17 36.86 -15.97 12.48
C VAL A 17 35.66 -15.02 12.42
N LYS A 18 35.93 -13.71 12.30
CA LYS A 18 34.96 -12.82 11.64
C LYS A 18 34.75 -13.46 10.27
N CYS A 19 33.65 -14.18 10.07
CA CYS A 19 33.14 -14.40 8.73
C CYS A 19 33.02 -13.00 8.14
N ALA A 20 33.94 -12.63 7.25
CA ALA A 20 33.78 -11.43 6.47
C ALA A 20 32.47 -11.63 5.70
N GLU A 21 31.45 -10.86 6.06
CA GLU A 21 30.23 -10.83 5.26
C GLU A 21 30.65 -10.48 3.84
N LYS A 22 30.23 -11.33 2.90
CA LYS A 22 30.56 -11.13 1.50
C LYS A 22 29.94 -9.82 1.04
N GLU A 23 30.78 -8.89 0.60
CA GLU A 23 30.31 -7.67 -0.05
C GLU A 23 29.78 -8.02 -1.44
N PHE A 24 28.55 -7.59 -1.72
CA PHE A 24 27.93 -7.73 -3.04
C PHE A 24 28.11 -6.42 -3.81
N SER A 25 28.42 -6.50 -5.10
CA SER A 25 28.44 -5.32 -5.97
C SER A 25 27.02 -4.73 -6.04
N ASP A 26 26.90 -3.43 -5.81
CA ASP A 26 25.65 -2.67 -6.03
C ASP A 26 25.87 -1.62 -7.13
N LYS A 27 26.60 -2.02 -8.17
CA LYS A 27 26.97 -1.15 -9.29
C LYS A 27 25.84 -1.10 -10.31
N ILE A 28 25.30 0.10 -10.53
CA ILE A 28 24.28 0.34 -11.55
C ILE A 28 24.85 0.18 -12.97
N TYR A 29 24.00 -0.23 -13.92
CA TYR A 29 24.35 -0.32 -15.33
C TYR A 29 24.73 1.05 -15.92
N GLU A 30 25.53 1.05 -16.99
CA GLU A 30 25.74 2.26 -17.79
C GLU A 30 24.46 2.60 -18.54
N LYS A 31 23.93 3.80 -18.32
CA LYS A 31 22.66 4.23 -18.91
C LYS A 31 22.77 4.21 -20.45
N PRO A 32 21.89 3.48 -21.15
CA PRO A 32 21.91 3.44 -22.62
C PRO A 32 21.46 4.78 -23.21
N GLU A 33 21.69 4.96 -24.51
CA GLU A 33 21.11 6.06 -25.26
C GLU A 33 19.58 6.01 -25.16
N ILE A 34 18.96 7.18 -24.92
CA ILE A 34 17.51 7.29 -24.79
C ILE A 34 16.82 6.92 -26.10
N VAL A 35 15.95 5.92 -26.05
CA VAL A 35 15.10 5.54 -27.19
C VAL A 35 13.91 6.50 -27.26
N LYS A 36 14.07 7.59 -28.01
CA LYS A 36 13.05 8.66 -28.14
C LYS A 36 11.71 8.15 -28.64
N GLU A 37 11.70 7.20 -29.58
CA GLU A 37 10.48 6.60 -30.14
C GLU A 37 10.64 5.08 -30.21
N ALA A 38 10.34 4.39 -29.11
CA ALA A 38 10.46 2.94 -29.04
C ALA A 38 9.41 2.26 -29.96
N PRO A 39 9.73 1.11 -30.58
CA PRO A 39 8.75 0.32 -31.32
C PRO A 39 7.60 -0.10 -30.41
N SER A 40 6.37 -0.04 -30.92
CA SER A 40 5.19 -0.57 -30.23
C SER A 40 4.93 -2.04 -30.56
N THR A 41 5.72 -2.67 -31.43
CA THR A 41 5.56 -4.09 -31.75
C THR A 41 5.73 -4.95 -30.51
N PHE A 42 4.91 -5.97 -30.37
CA PHE A 42 5.10 -6.96 -29.33
C PHE A 42 6.44 -7.69 -29.48
N LEU A 43 7.07 -7.93 -28.34
CA LEU A 43 8.24 -8.77 -28.20
C LEU A 43 7.80 -10.09 -27.57
N SER A 44 8.45 -11.20 -27.90
CA SER A 44 8.38 -12.42 -27.08
C SER A 44 8.89 -12.15 -25.65
N PRO A 45 8.58 -13.00 -24.66
CA PRO A 45 9.18 -12.88 -23.33
C PRO A 45 10.71 -12.79 -23.37
N GLU A 46 11.36 -13.61 -24.19
CA GLU A 46 12.82 -13.66 -24.33
C GLU A 46 13.39 -12.39 -24.99
N GLU A 47 12.68 -11.81 -25.97
CA GLU A 47 13.09 -10.55 -26.59
C GLU A 47 12.89 -9.36 -25.63
N SER A 48 11.79 -9.34 -24.88
CA SER A 48 11.51 -8.29 -23.89
C SER A 48 12.53 -8.31 -22.75
N MET A 49 12.89 -9.49 -22.24
CA MET A 49 13.91 -9.61 -21.19
C MET A 49 15.28 -9.07 -21.62
N LYS A 50 15.63 -9.11 -22.91
CA LYS A 50 16.87 -8.50 -23.44
C LYS A 50 16.85 -6.97 -23.44
N THR A 51 15.69 -6.36 -23.27
CA THR A 51 15.55 -4.89 -23.18
C THR A 51 15.72 -4.37 -21.76
N PHE A 52 15.82 -5.26 -20.77
CA PHE A 52 15.93 -4.89 -19.36
C PHE A 52 17.37 -4.55 -18.98
N TYR A 53 17.51 -3.45 -18.26
CA TYR A 53 18.75 -3.00 -17.66
C TYR A 53 18.61 -3.09 -16.14
N LEU A 54 19.54 -3.79 -15.48
CA LEU A 54 19.60 -4.03 -14.03
C LEU A 54 21.03 -3.83 -13.51
N PRO A 55 21.23 -3.56 -12.21
CA PRO A 55 22.55 -3.54 -11.60
C PRO A 55 23.32 -4.84 -11.84
N GLU A 56 24.65 -4.75 -11.80
CA GLU A 56 25.54 -5.90 -11.97
C GLU A 56 25.20 -7.03 -10.98
N GLY A 57 25.20 -8.27 -11.47
CA GLY A 57 24.87 -9.46 -10.69
C GLY A 57 23.37 -9.76 -10.57
N TYR A 58 22.48 -8.83 -10.90
CA TYR A 58 21.04 -9.08 -10.95
C TYR A 58 20.60 -9.55 -12.33
N ARG A 59 19.66 -10.51 -12.37
CA ARG A 59 19.03 -10.98 -13.61
C ARG A 59 17.55 -11.22 -13.42
N VAL A 60 16.82 -11.18 -14.53
CA VAL A 60 15.39 -11.47 -14.61
C VAL A 60 15.19 -12.92 -15.05
N GLU A 61 14.26 -13.61 -14.40
CA GLU A 61 13.74 -14.91 -14.80
C GLU A 61 12.25 -14.80 -15.12
N LEU A 62 11.81 -15.52 -16.14
CA LEU A 62 10.40 -15.59 -16.49
C LEU A 62 9.70 -16.65 -15.62
N VAL A 63 8.70 -16.22 -14.84
CA VAL A 63 7.90 -17.09 -13.97
C VAL A 63 6.67 -17.61 -14.71
N ALA A 64 5.94 -16.72 -15.37
CA ALA A 64 4.76 -17.03 -16.17
C ALA A 64 4.56 -15.97 -17.26
N SER A 65 3.99 -16.37 -18.40
CA SER A 65 3.60 -15.48 -19.50
C SER A 65 2.35 -15.97 -20.20
N GLU A 66 1.83 -15.17 -21.15
CA GLU A 66 0.87 -15.68 -22.13
C GLU A 66 1.33 -17.02 -22.78
N PRO A 67 0.42 -17.98 -23.03
CA PRO A 67 -1.04 -17.96 -22.76
C PRO A 67 -1.43 -18.45 -21.35
N MET A 68 -0.47 -18.73 -20.46
CA MET A 68 -0.75 -19.22 -19.09
C MET A 68 -1.54 -18.20 -18.26
N ILE A 69 -1.23 -16.92 -18.47
CA ILE A 69 -1.85 -15.75 -17.88
C ILE A 69 -2.11 -14.68 -18.95
N ASP A 70 -2.99 -13.74 -18.65
CA ASP A 70 -3.34 -12.61 -19.50
C ASP A 70 -3.69 -11.37 -18.65
N GLU A 71 -3.02 -10.25 -18.89
CA GLU A 71 -3.24 -8.94 -18.22
C GLU A 71 -3.28 -9.03 -16.68
N PRO A 72 -2.22 -9.59 -16.04
CA PRO A 72 -2.13 -9.71 -14.60
C PRO A 72 -1.94 -8.34 -13.95
N VAL A 73 -2.57 -8.15 -12.79
CA VAL A 73 -2.49 -6.89 -12.03
C VAL A 73 -2.13 -7.05 -10.56
N ALA A 74 -2.32 -8.25 -10.01
CA ALA A 74 -1.97 -8.56 -8.63
C ALA A 74 -1.70 -10.06 -8.47
N ILE A 75 -0.71 -10.40 -7.64
CA ILE A 75 -0.40 -11.76 -7.22
C ILE A 75 -0.44 -11.92 -5.70
N ALA A 76 -0.72 -13.13 -5.23
CA ALA A 76 -0.57 -13.53 -3.83
C ALA A 76 -0.35 -15.05 -3.72
N TRP A 77 0.34 -15.51 -2.68
CA TRP A 77 0.62 -16.93 -2.45
C TRP A 77 -0.18 -17.50 -1.29
N ASP A 78 -0.62 -18.75 -1.41
CA ASP A 78 -1.03 -19.54 -0.25
C ASP A 78 0.17 -20.13 0.50
N GLY A 79 -0.09 -20.85 1.60
CA GLY A 79 0.95 -21.44 2.44
C GLY A 79 1.89 -22.45 1.74
N ASP A 80 1.51 -22.97 0.57
CA ASP A 80 2.32 -23.93 -0.20
C ASP A 80 2.96 -23.30 -1.44
N GLY A 81 2.87 -21.97 -1.56
CA GLY A 81 3.49 -21.22 -2.65
C GLY A 81 2.74 -21.33 -3.97
N ARG A 82 1.49 -21.83 -3.97
CA ARG A 82 0.63 -21.72 -5.16
C ARG A 82 0.25 -20.25 -5.33
N MET A 83 0.38 -19.75 -6.56
CA MET A 83 0.24 -18.32 -6.84
C MET A 83 -1.14 -18.01 -7.41
N TYR A 84 -1.93 -17.24 -6.68
CA TYR A 84 -3.13 -16.62 -7.23
C TYR A 84 -2.75 -15.40 -8.06
N VAL A 85 -3.29 -15.29 -9.27
CA VAL A 85 -3.05 -14.19 -10.20
C VAL A 85 -4.38 -13.56 -10.59
N SER A 86 -4.54 -12.28 -10.24
CA SER A 86 -5.71 -11.47 -10.60
C SER A 86 -5.53 -10.86 -11.99
N GLU A 87 -6.46 -11.11 -12.90
CA GLU A 87 -6.41 -10.66 -14.30
C GLU A 87 -7.49 -9.61 -14.56
N MET A 88 -7.16 -8.55 -15.32
CA MET A 88 -8.09 -7.46 -15.66
C MET A 88 -8.47 -7.45 -17.14
N ASN A 89 -8.98 -8.58 -17.65
CA ASN A 89 -9.20 -8.86 -19.09
C ASN A 89 -10.22 -7.96 -19.85
N THR A 90 -10.86 -7.00 -19.17
CA THR A 90 -11.73 -6.00 -19.83
C THR A 90 -11.14 -4.60 -19.79
N TYR A 91 -10.02 -4.40 -19.12
CA TYR A 91 -9.40 -3.08 -18.97
C TYR A 91 -8.89 -2.60 -20.32
N MET A 92 -9.38 -1.44 -20.77
CA MET A 92 -8.86 -0.70 -21.93
C MET A 92 -8.59 -1.55 -23.18
N GLN A 93 -9.51 -2.46 -23.50
CA GLN A 93 -9.41 -3.36 -24.67
C GLN A 93 -9.50 -2.62 -26.02
N ASP A 94 -9.89 -1.35 -25.97
CA ASP A 94 -9.74 -0.39 -27.05
C ASP A 94 -9.46 0.99 -26.45
N VAL A 95 -9.15 1.96 -27.31
CA VAL A 95 -8.85 3.34 -26.91
C VAL A 95 -10.03 4.05 -26.21
N ASP A 96 -11.26 3.58 -26.39
CA ASP A 96 -12.47 4.15 -25.79
C ASP A 96 -12.88 3.43 -24.50
N GLY A 97 -12.18 2.37 -24.10
CA GLY A 97 -12.51 1.56 -22.93
C GLY A 97 -13.81 0.78 -23.06
N SER A 98 -14.21 0.39 -24.28
CA SER A 98 -15.48 -0.31 -24.49
C SER A 98 -15.52 -1.66 -23.76
N GLY A 99 -16.68 -1.99 -23.18
CA GLY A 99 -16.87 -3.30 -22.53
C GLY A 99 -16.13 -3.48 -21.21
N THR A 100 -15.47 -2.44 -20.68
CA THR A 100 -14.75 -2.44 -19.39
C THR A 100 -15.59 -2.94 -18.21
N LYS A 101 -16.91 -2.74 -18.25
CA LYS A 101 -17.85 -3.14 -17.18
C LYS A 101 -18.38 -4.58 -17.30
N ARG A 102 -17.87 -5.39 -18.23
CA ARG A 102 -18.27 -6.80 -18.34
C ARG A 102 -17.57 -7.62 -17.27
N SER A 103 -18.30 -8.54 -16.64
CA SER A 103 -17.76 -9.48 -15.66
C SER A 103 -17.22 -10.73 -16.36
N ILE A 104 -16.05 -10.61 -16.99
CA ILE A 104 -15.35 -11.73 -17.66
C ILE A 104 -13.90 -11.90 -17.18
N SER A 105 -13.46 -11.02 -16.26
CA SER A 105 -12.13 -11.12 -15.66
C SER A 105 -12.05 -12.33 -14.73
N LYS A 106 -10.83 -12.74 -14.42
CA LYS A 106 -10.57 -14.02 -13.75
C LYS A 106 -9.53 -13.88 -12.65
N ILE A 107 -9.50 -14.86 -11.77
CA ILE A 107 -8.35 -15.16 -10.92
C ILE A 107 -7.87 -16.56 -11.29
N ARG A 108 -6.58 -16.69 -11.59
CA ARG A 108 -5.93 -17.98 -11.86
C ARG A 108 -5.18 -18.47 -10.64
N LEU A 109 -5.04 -19.79 -10.54
CA LEU A 109 -4.13 -20.47 -9.62
C LEU A 109 -3.01 -21.08 -10.45
N LEU A 110 -1.78 -20.61 -10.21
CA LEU A 110 -0.57 -21.13 -10.83
C LEU A 110 0.19 -22.02 -9.87
N GLU A 111 0.77 -23.09 -10.41
CA GLU A 111 1.56 -24.06 -9.64
C GLU A 111 2.89 -24.31 -10.35
N ASP A 112 3.96 -24.18 -9.57
CA ASP A 112 5.29 -24.72 -9.87
C ASP A 112 5.33 -26.16 -9.33
N LEU A 113 5.43 -27.12 -10.26
CA LEU A 113 5.34 -28.55 -9.99
C LEU A 113 6.72 -29.19 -9.79
N ASP A 114 7.78 -28.62 -10.33
CA ASP A 114 9.14 -29.15 -10.23
C ASP A 114 10.08 -28.34 -9.31
N GLY A 115 9.64 -27.16 -8.87
CA GLY A 115 10.33 -26.31 -7.91
C GLY A 115 11.43 -25.45 -8.54
N ASP A 116 11.46 -25.27 -9.86
CA ASP A 116 12.47 -24.43 -10.54
C ASP A 116 12.15 -22.92 -10.47
N GLY A 117 10.96 -22.56 -9.99
CA GLY A 117 10.46 -21.19 -9.88
C GLY A 117 9.73 -20.67 -11.13
N LYS A 118 9.56 -21.51 -12.14
CA LYS A 118 8.67 -21.30 -13.27
C LYS A 118 7.35 -22.04 -13.01
N MET A 119 6.24 -21.41 -13.38
CA MET A 119 4.94 -22.05 -13.22
C MET A 119 4.73 -23.05 -14.36
N ASP A 120 4.18 -24.22 -14.04
CA ASP A 120 3.94 -25.33 -14.97
C ASP A 120 2.45 -25.52 -15.28
N LYS A 121 1.60 -25.23 -14.29
CA LYS A 121 0.15 -25.43 -14.37
C LYS A 121 -0.58 -24.14 -14.07
N SER A 122 -1.70 -23.95 -14.78
CA SER A 122 -2.60 -22.81 -14.63
C SER A 122 -4.05 -23.30 -14.65
N THR A 123 -4.76 -23.04 -13.57
CA THR A 123 -6.19 -23.32 -13.43
C THR A 123 -6.94 -22.00 -13.28
N ILE A 124 -8.13 -21.89 -13.88
CA ILE A 124 -9.03 -20.76 -13.61
C ILE A 124 -9.68 -21.05 -12.26
N PHE A 125 -9.22 -20.37 -11.21
CA PHE A 125 -9.75 -20.56 -9.86
C PHE A 125 -11.12 -19.92 -9.70
N ILE A 126 -11.28 -18.68 -10.19
CA ILE A 126 -12.55 -17.95 -10.22
C ILE A 126 -12.69 -17.26 -11.57
N ASP A 127 -13.87 -17.33 -12.18
CA ASP A 127 -14.22 -16.61 -13.40
C ASP A 127 -15.34 -15.58 -13.18
N SER A 128 -15.73 -14.93 -14.29
CA SER A 128 -16.86 -14.00 -14.31
C SER A 128 -16.80 -12.88 -13.27
N LEU A 129 -15.60 -12.38 -12.99
CA LEU A 129 -15.36 -11.27 -12.07
C LEU A 129 -15.37 -9.92 -12.80
N LEU A 130 -15.74 -8.87 -12.09
CA LEU A 130 -15.59 -7.50 -12.56
C LEU A 130 -14.25 -6.91 -12.10
N LEU A 131 -13.22 -7.03 -12.95
CA LEU A 131 -11.89 -6.42 -12.77
C LEU A 131 -11.35 -6.57 -11.32
N PRO A 132 -11.10 -7.81 -10.84
CA PRO A 132 -10.55 -8.04 -9.52
C PRO A 132 -9.13 -7.49 -9.42
N ARG A 133 -8.77 -6.90 -8.27
CA ARG A 133 -7.39 -6.44 -7.98
C ARG A 133 -7.01 -6.47 -6.51
N MET A 134 -7.83 -7.14 -5.71
CA MET A 134 -7.66 -7.28 -4.26
C MET A 134 -7.91 -8.75 -3.94
N ILE A 135 -6.82 -9.45 -3.64
CA ILE A 135 -6.82 -10.86 -3.32
C ILE A 135 -5.99 -11.09 -2.05
N LEU A 136 -6.49 -11.92 -1.14
CA LEU A 136 -5.78 -12.29 0.09
C LEU A 136 -6.05 -13.77 0.39
N PRO A 137 -5.06 -14.65 0.17
CA PRO A 137 -5.14 -16.03 0.60
C PRO A 137 -5.15 -16.11 2.12
N LEU A 138 -6.12 -16.84 2.68
CA LEU A 138 -6.14 -17.27 4.07
C LEU A 138 -5.66 -18.74 4.12
N GLU A 139 -6.20 -19.58 5.02
CA GLU A 139 -5.74 -20.98 5.10
C GLU A 139 -6.30 -21.84 3.96
N ASN A 140 -7.62 -21.85 3.79
CA ASN A 140 -8.32 -22.66 2.78
C ASN A 140 -9.32 -21.83 1.96
N GLU A 141 -9.11 -20.52 1.89
CA GLU A 141 -10.00 -19.61 1.19
C GLU A 141 -9.24 -18.42 0.62
N LEU A 142 -9.79 -17.83 -0.45
CA LEU A 142 -9.32 -16.60 -1.06
C LEU A 142 -10.33 -15.49 -0.82
N ILE A 143 -9.90 -14.41 -0.15
CA ILE A 143 -10.72 -13.21 -0.01
C ILE A 143 -10.52 -12.33 -1.23
N VAL A 144 -11.62 -11.91 -1.85
CA VAL A 144 -11.65 -11.14 -3.10
C VAL A 144 -12.58 -9.94 -2.99
N ASN A 145 -12.15 -8.81 -3.54
CA ASN A 145 -13.02 -7.67 -3.85
C ASN A 145 -13.11 -7.44 -5.37
N GLU A 146 -14.32 -7.22 -5.85
CA GLU A 146 -14.61 -6.81 -7.23
C GLU A 146 -14.71 -5.29 -7.34
N THR A 147 -14.32 -4.76 -8.50
CA THR A 147 -14.41 -3.32 -8.78
C THR A 147 -15.84 -2.79 -8.64
N PHE A 148 -15.98 -1.51 -8.28
CA PHE A 148 -17.26 -0.83 -8.01
C PHE A 148 -18.05 -1.34 -6.79
N SER A 149 -17.45 -2.24 -6.01
CA SER A 149 -18.02 -2.75 -4.76
C SER A 149 -17.05 -2.53 -3.60
N TYR A 150 -17.59 -2.39 -2.40
CA TYR A 150 -16.84 -2.48 -1.14
C TYR A 150 -17.02 -3.85 -0.47
N ASP A 151 -17.83 -4.74 -1.05
CA ASP A 151 -18.08 -6.08 -0.51
C ASP A 151 -16.80 -6.92 -0.58
N LEU A 152 -16.59 -7.77 0.43
CA LEU A 152 -15.57 -8.81 0.40
C LEU A 152 -16.26 -10.18 0.27
N TRP A 153 -15.71 -11.02 -0.59
CA TRP A 153 -16.17 -12.38 -0.82
C TRP A 153 -15.06 -13.37 -0.45
N SER A 154 -15.42 -14.45 0.24
CA SER A 154 -14.59 -15.63 0.41
C SER A 154 -14.93 -16.64 -0.67
N TYR A 155 -13.89 -17.20 -1.29
CA TYR A 155 -13.96 -18.31 -2.25
C TYR A 155 -13.18 -19.50 -1.71
N LYS A 156 -13.78 -20.68 -1.73
CA LYS A 156 -13.16 -21.93 -1.28
C LYS A 156 -13.20 -22.96 -2.39
N ASP A 157 -12.18 -23.80 -2.40
CA ASP A 157 -12.09 -25.03 -3.16
C ASP A 157 -12.22 -26.17 -2.14
N THR A 158 -13.36 -26.86 -2.14
CA THR A 158 -13.69 -27.86 -1.11
C THR A 158 -13.35 -29.30 -1.51
N ASP A 159 -12.97 -29.53 -2.76
CA ASP A 159 -12.53 -30.84 -3.26
C ASP A 159 -11.06 -30.88 -3.76
N ASP A 160 -10.33 -29.76 -3.62
CA ASP A 160 -8.90 -29.57 -3.94
C ASP A 160 -8.58 -29.80 -5.42
N ASP A 161 -9.53 -29.51 -6.32
CA ASP A 161 -9.35 -29.60 -7.77
C ASP A 161 -8.68 -28.35 -8.39
N GLY A 162 -8.50 -27.29 -7.58
CA GLY A 162 -7.91 -26.01 -7.97
C GLY A 162 -8.93 -25.00 -8.51
N VAL A 163 -10.23 -25.25 -8.34
CA VAL A 163 -11.35 -24.38 -8.73
C VAL A 163 -12.19 -24.03 -7.50
N ALA A 164 -12.59 -22.78 -7.35
CA ALA A 164 -13.49 -22.39 -6.28
C ALA A 164 -14.92 -22.90 -6.54
N ASP A 165 -15.45 -23.72 -5.62
CA ASP A 165 -16.79 -24.30 -5.67
C ASP A 165 -17.77 -23.67 -4.66
N GLN A 166 -17.26 -22.90 -3.69
CA GLN A 166 -18.06 -22.18 -2.70
C GLN A 166 -17.73 -20.69 -2.69
N LYS A 167 -18.78 -19.85 -2.64
CA LYS A 167 -18.71 -18.39 -2.54
C LYS A 167 -19.55 -17.87 -1.38
N GLU A 168 -18.94 -17.13 -0.47
CA GLU A 168 -19.60 -16.51 0.69
C GLU A 168 -19.29 -15.01 0.78
N ARG A 169 -20.28 -14.17 1.09
CA ARG A 169 -20.03 -12.74 1.33
C ARG A 169 -19.64 -12.51 2.79
N VAL A 170 -18.37 -12.21 3.04
CA VAL A 170 -17.84 -12.02 4.39
C VAL A 170 -17.92 -10.57 4.88
N TYR A 171 -18.10 -9.62 3.96
CA TYR A 171 -18.41 -8.23 4.31
C TYR A 171 -19.35 -7.62 3.28
N TYR A 172 -20.35 -6.89 3.77
CA TYR A 172 -21.32 -6.18 2.95
C TYR A 172 -21.29 -4.69 3.27
N ASN A 173 -21.20 -3.86 2.23
CA ASN A 173 -21.44 -2.43 2.35
C ASN A 173 -22.64 -2.03 1.49
N PRO A 174 -23.62 -1.30 2.07
CA PRO A 174 -24.78 -0.84 1.29
C PRO A 174 -24.42 0.24 0.26
N ASN A 175 -23.28 0.93 0.42
CA ASN A 175 -22.80 1.90 -0.56
C ASN A 175 -22.07 1.17 -1.70
N ARG A 176 -22.21 1.69 -2.91
CA ARG A 176 -21.46 1.24 -4.09
C ARG A 176 -20.43 2.29 -4.47
N ARG A 177 -19.32 1.85 -5.05
CA ARG A 177 -18.26 2.74 -5.55
C ARG A 177 -18.44 2.90 -7.06
N GLY A 178 -18.54 4.13 -7.53
CA GLY A 178 -18.39 4.46 -8.95
C GLY A 178 -17.06 5.15 -9.21
N GLY A 179 -16.95 5.81 -10.36
CA GLY A 179 -15.81 6.62 -10.77
C GLY A 179 -14.86 5.92 -11.74
N ASN A 180 -13.72 6.59 -11.98
CA ASN A 180 -12.60 6.11 -12.79
C ASN A 180 -11.97 4.86 -12.14
N LEU A 181 -11.50 3.92 -12.98
CA LEU A 181 -10.94 2.64 -12.53
C LEU A 181 -9.62 2.76 -11.78
N GLU A 182 -8.79 3.72 -12.14
CA GLU A 182 -7.52 3.98 -11.45
C GLU A 182 -7.80 4.41 -10.02
N HIS A 183 -8.94 5.09 -9.76
CA HIS A 183 -9.38 5.55 -8.44
C HIS A 183 -10.28 4.55 -7.71
N GLN A 184 -10.17 3.25 -8.01
CA GLN A 184 -10.89 2.21 -7.29
C GLN A 184 -10.01 1.57 -6.21
N GLN A 185 -10.62 0.90 -5.23
CA GLN A 185 -9.89 0.30 -4.10
C GLN A 185 -8.95 -0.79 -4.56
N SER A 186 -7.76 -0.83 -4.00
CA SER A 186 -6.75 -1.85 -4.22
C SER A 186 -6.16 -2.24 -2.87
N GLY A 187 -5.26 -3.23 -2.89
CA GLY A 187 -4.62 -3.73 -1.70
C GLY A 187 -5.56 -4.52 -0.79
N LEU A 188 -5.10 -5.65 -0.29
CA LEU A 188 -5.76 -6.41 0.76
C LEU A 188 -4.66 -7.02 1.62
N LEU A 189 -3.98 -6.16 2.38
CA LEU A 189 -2.71 -6.49 3.01
C LEU A 189 -2.93 -6.88 4.47
N TRP A 190 -2.61 -8.13 4.83
CA TRP A 190 -2.51 -8.56 6.22
C TRP A 190 -1.29 -7.92 6.86
N ASN A 191 -1.50 -7.04 7.84
CA ASN A 191 -0.46 -6.28 8.52
C ASN A 191 0.01 -7.00 9.80
N LEU A 192 1.20 -6.65 10.29
CA LEU A 192 1.80 -7.22 11.51
C LEU A 192 0.86 -7.16 12.72
N ASP A 193 0.01 -6.13 12.80
CA ASP A 193 -0.96 -5.93 13.89
C ASP A 193 -2.27 -6.76 13.74
N ASN A 194 -2.27 -7.75 12.85
CA ASN A 194 -3.38 -8.65 12.53
C ASN A 194 -4.60 -7.97 11.91
N TRP A 195 -4.50 -6.69 11.55
CA TRP A 195 -5.49 -6.01 10.74
C TRP A 195 -5.14 -6.12 9.26
N VAL A 196 -6.16 -6.23 8.43
CA VAL A 196 -6.08 -6.17 6.98
C VAL A 196 -6.48 -4.78 6.54
N TYR A 197 -5.58 -4.12 5.83
CA TYR A 197 -5.76 -2.76 5.32
C TYR A 197 -6.01 -2.76 3.81
N THR A 198 -6.69 -1.72 3.35
CA THR A 198 -7.04 -1.50 1.94
C THR A 198 -6.70 -0.05 1.55
N THR A 199 -6.70 0.27 0.26
CA THR A 199 -6.58 1.66 -0.20
C THR A 199 -7.95 2.33 -0.31
N TYR A 200 -8.00 3.67 -0.20
CA TYR A 200 -9.19 4.51 -0.14
C TYR A 200 -10.25 4.21 0.93
N ASN A 201 -10.34 2.99 1.46
CA ASN A 201 -11.27 2.63 2.53
C ASN A 201 -10.61 2.91 3.88
N PRO A 202 -11.17 3.77 4.74
CA PRO A 202 -10.73 3.82 6.13
C PRO A 202 -11.11 2.55 6.91
N MET A 203 -11.78 1.58 6.27
CA MET A 203 -12.14 0.29 6.86
C MET A 203 -10.93 -0.65 6.89
N ARG A 204 -10.79 -1.33 8.02
CA ARG A 204 -9.86 -2.44 8.25
C ARG A 204 -10.61 -3.66 8.76
N PHE A 205 -10.04 -4.82 8.50
CA PHE A 205 -10.67 -6.10 8.80
C PHE A 205 -9.74 -6.96 9.65
N LYS A 206 -10.27 -7.74 10.58
CA LYS A 206 -9.50 -8.74 11.31
C LYS A 206 -10.18 -10.08 11.15
N PHE A 207 -9.54 -10.96 10.39
CA PHE A 207 -10.03 -12.30 10.15
C PHE A 207 -9.59 -13.21 11.30
N LYS A 208 -10.56 -13.94 11.83
CA LYS A 208 -10.39 -14.98 12.83
C LYS A 208 -11.12 -16.22 12.34
N LYS A 209 -10.92 -17.34 13.04
CA LYS A 209 -11.71 -18.54 12.83
C LYS A 209 -13.21 -18.20 12.88
N ASP A 210 -13.91 -18.44 11.76
CA ASP A 210 -15.36 -18.24 11.58
C ASP A 210 -15.88 -16.81 11.84
N GLN A 211 -15.00 -15.79 11.86
CA GLN A 211 -15.41 -14.41 12.14
C GLN A 211 -14.56 -13.37 11.39
N VAL A 212 -15.22 -12.33 10.86
CA VAL A 212 -14.57 -11.11 10.39
C VAL A 212 -14.98 -9.94 11.28
N ILE A 213 -14.01 -9.36 11.98
CA ILE A 213 -14.18 -8.13 12.75
C ILE A 213 -13.91 -6.95 11.82
N VAL A 214 -14.78 -5.94 11.86
CA VAL A 214 -14.71 -4.77 11.00
C VAL A 214 -14.56 -3.52 11.87
N ASP A 215 -13.62 -2.65 11.51
CA ASP A 215 -13.37 -1.39 12.21
C ASP A 215 -12.98 -0.28 11.22
N SER A 216 -13.20 0.98 11.57
CA SER A 216 -12.89 2.15 10.74
C SER A 216 -11.90 3.09 11.42
N LEU A 217 -11.00 3.69 10.63
CA LEU A 217 -10.02 4.67 11.08
C LEU A 217 -10.39 6.09 10.66
N ASP A 218 -10.28 7.04 11.59
CA ASP A 218 -10.70 8.42 11.34
C ASP A 218 -9.79 9.17 10.37
N ASN A 219 -8.49 8.89 10.36
CA ASN A 219 -7.54 9.62 9.52
C ASN A 219 -6.53 8.68 8.85
N MET A 220 -6.98 7.55 8.32
CA MET A 220 -6.06 6.63 7.63
C MET A 220 -5.42 7.31 6.41
N PRO A 221 -4.11 7.10 6.14
CA PRO A 221 -3.56 7.48 4.85
C PRO A 221 -4.38 6.84 3.72
N SER A 222 -4.73 7.64 2.71
CA SER A 222 -5.60 7.19 1.62
C SER A 222 -4.76 6.92 0.38
N GLY A 223 -4.53 5.65 0.04
CA GLY A 223 -3.83 5.18 -1.18
C GLY A 223 -4.72 5.08 -2.42
N GLN A 224 -4.11 4.97 -3.60
CA GLN A 224 -4.78 4.59 -4.84
C GLN A 224 -4.50 3.13 -5.22
N TRP A 225 -3.26 2.81 -5.63
CA TRP A 225 -2.88 1.49 -6.14
C TRP A 225 -1.88 0.75 -5.25
N GLY A 226 -0.80 1.41 -4.82
CA GLY A 226 0.24 0.77 -4.02
C GLY A 226 -0.08 0.71 -2.54
N LEU A 227 0.12 -0.48 -1.96
CA LEU A 227 0.00 -0.77 -0.54
C LEU A 227 1.02 -1.85 -0.13
N THR A 228 1.94 -1.48 0.76
CA THR A 228 2.89 -2.39 1.40
C THR A 228 3.09 -1.99 2.86
N GLN A 229 3.85 -2.76 3.62
CA GLN A 229 4.25 -2.47 4.99
C GLN A 229 5.75 -2.72 5.17
N ASP A 230 6.38 -2.06 6.13
CA ASP A 230 7.71 -2.46 6.61
C ASP A 230 7.64 -3.61 7.63
N GLU A 231 8.82 -4.02 8.09
CA GLU A 231 9.04 -5.06 9.09
C GLU A 231 8.21 -4.90 10.39
N MET A 232 7.85 -3.65 10.73
CA MET A 232 7.12 -3.31 11.96
C MET A 232 5.64 -2.99 11.69
N GLY A 233 5.14 -3.28 10.49
CA GLY A 233 3.75 -3.06 10.09
C GLY A 233 3.40 -1.59 9.89
N ILE A 234 4.37 -0.74 9.56
CA ILE A 234 4.14 0.63 9.14
C ILE A 234 3.84 0.64 7.64
N MET A 235 2.68 1.17 7.29
CA MET A 235 2.13 1.09 5.94
C MET A 235 2.74 2.15 5.00
N TYR A 236 2.97 1.78 3.75
CA TYR A 236 3.40 2.68 2.68
C TYR A 236 2.33 2.69 1.59
N TYR A 237 1.74 3.86 1.38
CA TYR A 237 0.71 4.09 0.37
C TYR A 237 1.30 4.81 -0.83
N SER A 238 0.70 4.62 -2.00
CA SER A 238 1.03 5.39 -3.21
C SER A 238 -0.22 5.88 -3.93
N SER A 239 -0.08 6.95 -4.72
CA SER A 239 -1.18 7.53 -5.48
C SER A 239 -0.71 8.08 -6.82
N ALA A 240 -1.06 7.35 -7.89
CA ALA A 240 -0.77 7.72 -9.27
C ALA A 240 -1.44 9.06 -9.64
N GLY A 241 -2.71 9.26 -9.29
CA GLY A 241 -3.46 10.48 -9.64
C GLY A 241 -2.94 11.74 -8.95
N SER A 242 -2.24 11.62 -7.83
CA SER A 242 -1.53 12.72 -7.17
C SER A 242 -0.03 12.72 -7.47
N GLU A 243 0.44 11.86 -8.38
CA GLU A 243 1.84 11.73 -8.79
C GLU A 243 2.78 11.46 -7.59
N ASN A 244 2.27 10.81 -6.52
CA ASN A 244 2.98 10.65 -5.25
C ASN A 244 3.43 9.18 -5.06
N PRO A 245 4.75 8.91 -5.12
CA PRO A 245 5.27 7.55 -5.08
C PRO A 245 5.08 6.88 -3.73
N ALA A 246 5.19 7.63 -2.62
CA ALA A 246 5.12 7.05 -1.28
C ALA A 246 4.69 8.09 -0.23
N TYR A 247 3.78 7.70 0.66
CA TYR A 247 3.33 8.49 1.81
C TYR A 247 2.66 7.60 2.87
N GLY A 248 2.32 8.19 4.02
CA GLY A 248 1.67 7.50 5.14
C GLY A 248 2.61 6.61 5.97
N PHE A 249 3.92 6.65 5.69
CA PHE A 249 4.90 5.71 6.21
C PHE A 249 5.67 6.18 7.45
N GLN A 250 5.27 7.30 8.07
CA GLN A 250 5.94 7.77 9.28
C GLN A 250 5.47 7.06 10.55
N GLN A 251 4.23 6.58 10.60
CA GLN A 251 3.63 5.97 11.79
C GLN A 251 2.57 4.92 11.41
N ALA A 252 2.17 4.08 12.37
CA ALA A 252 1.14 3.07 12.10
C ALA A 252 -0.19 3.74 11.73
N ALA A 253 -0.91 3.16 10.76
CA ALA A 253 -2.11 3.75 10.17
C ALA A 253 -3.21 4.11 11.18
N VAL A 254 -3.28 3.38 12.31
CA VAL A 254 -4.23 3.64 13.41
C VAL A 254 -4.05 5.02 14.06
N TYR A 255 -2.86 5.63 14.00
CA TYR A 255 -2.61 6.97 14.53
C TYR A 255 -2.94 8.08 13.53
N GLY A 256 -3.21 7.69 12.29
CA GLY A 256 -3.57 8.54 11.18
C GLY A 256 -2.40 8.93 10.28
N ASP A 257 -2.70 9.73 9.25
CA ASP A 257 -1.74 10.14 8.24
C ASP A 257 -0.81 11.26 8.73
N TYR A 258 0.49 11.07 8.52
CA TYR A 258 1.55 12.02 8.87
C TYR A 258 2.62 12.03 7.79
N ASN A 259 2.72 13.14 7.05
CA ASN A 259 3.63 13.33 5.92
C ASN A 259 4.43 14.64 6.09
N PRO A 260 5.45 14.65 6.96
CA PRO A 260 6.30 15.81 7.18
C PRO A 260 7.09 16.18 5.93
N LYS A 261 7.51 17.44 5.84
CA LYS A 261 8.42 17.88 4.79
C LYS A 261 9.77 17.17 4.92
N GLY A 262 10.43 16.96 3.79
CA GLY A 262 11.72 16.26 3.74
C GLY A 262 11.63 14.74 4.00
N ARG A 263 10.43 14.14 3.98
CA ARG A 263 10.26 12.67 3.99
C ARG A 263 10.77 12.00 2.71
N LEU A 264 10.90 12.77 1.64
CA LEU A 264 11.50 12.37 0.36
C LEU A 264 12.73 13.24 0.16
N SER A 265 13.85 12.65 -0.25
CA SER A 265 15.07 13.39 -0.53
C SER A 265 14.88 14.32 -1.74
N GLU A 266 15.76 15.30 -1.88
CA GLU A 266 15.86 16.08 -3.11
C GLU A 266 16.06 15.13 -4.32
N GLY A 267 15.42 15.43 -5.45
CA GLY A 267 15.49 14.59 -6.66
C GLY A 267 14.70 13.28 -6.60
N PHE A 268 13.93 13.03 -5.52
CA PHE A 268 13.20 11.76 -5.37
C PHE A 268 11.93 11.71 -6.23
N MET A 269 11.38 12.82 -6.69
CA MET A 269 10.16 12.80 -7.49
C MET A 269 10.42 12.50 -8.96
N GLU A 270 11.67 12.68 -9.40
CA GLU A 270 12.15 12.59 -10.77
C GLU A 270 12.56 11.15 -11.13
N PRO A 271 11.81 10.40 -11.97
CA PRO A 271 12.22 9.12 -12.52
C PRO A 271 13.21 9.30 -13.67
N TRP A 272 13.98 8.26 -13.95
CA TRP A 272 15.01 8.24 -14.98
C TRP A 272 14.79 7.11 -16.01
N PRO A 273 13.68 7.14 -16.76
CA PRO A 273 13.44 6.20 -17.86
C PRO A 273 14.58 6.19 -18.89
N ILE A 274 14.63 5.10 -19.65
CA ILE A 274 15.49 4.95 -20.84
C ILE A 274 14.69 5.05 -22.16
N VAL A 275 13.39 5.35 -22.07
CA VAL A 275 12.47 5.55 -23.19
C VAL A 275 11.89 6.95 -23.14
N GLY A 276 11.92 7.63 -24.29
CA GLY A 276 11.41 9.00 -24.46
C GLY A 276 10.08 9.08 -25.23
N THR A 277 9.37 7.96 -25.39
CA THR A 277 8.11 7.92 -26.14
C THR A 277 7.03 8.70 -25.39
N PRO A 278 6.39 9.71 -26.01
CA PRO A 278 5.48 10.62 -25.31
C PRO A 278 4.04 10.06 -25.18
N ASP A 279 3.88 8.85 -24.65
CA ASP A 279 2.58 8.20 -24.38
C ASP A 279 2.12 8.43 -22.93
N ILE A 280 2.12 9.70 -22.55
CA ILE A 280 1.88 10.16 -21.19
C ILE A 280 0.67 11.10 -21.10
N GLN A 281 -0.11 10.96 -20.04
CA GLN A 281 -1.16 11.89 -19.67
C GLN A 281 -0.57 13.26 -19.25
N GLY A 282 -1.22 14.36 -19.64
CA GLY A 282 -0.75 15.71 -19.31
C GLY A 282 0.21 16.32 -20.34
N GLY A 283 0.73 15.50 -21.27
CA GLY A 283 1.46 15.97 -22.44
C GLY A 283 2.87 16.49 -22.15
N PRO A 284 3.43 17.37 -23.01
CA PRO A 284 4.85 17.76 -22.99
C PRO A 284 5.38 18.31 -21.65
N LYS A 285 4.54 18.89 -20.80
CA LYS A 285 4.96 19.38 -19.46
C LYS A 285 5.46 18.27 -18.53
N ARG A 286 5.11 17.02 -18.83
CA ARG A 286 5.51 15.81 -18.10
C ARG A 286 6.81 15.20 -18.63
N LEU A 287 7.44 15.83 -19.61
CA LEU A 287 8.61 15.30 -20.30
C LEU A 287 9.82 16.24 -20.14
N ARG A 288 11.02 15.65 -20.12
CA ARG A 288 12.29 16.36 -20.33
C ARG A 288 12.50 16.63 -21.82
N GLU A 289 13.55 17.38 -22.14
CA GLU A 289 13.94 17.69 -23.53
C GLU A 289 14.26 16.44 -24.36
N ASP A 290 14.77 15.39 -23.72
CA ASP A 290 15.05 14.09 -24.35
C ASP A 290 13.80 13.21 -24.55
N GLY A 291 12.62 13.68 -24.10
CA GLY A 291 11.35 12.98 -24.17
C GLY A 291 11.08 12.05 -22.99
N THR A 292 12.01 11.86 -22.06
CA THR A 292 11.80 11.01 -20.88
C THR A 292 10.90 11.67 -19.84
N LEU A 293 10.23 10.87 -19.03
CA LEU A 293 9.32 11.32 -17.98
C LEU A 293 10.05 12.10 -16.87
N ASN A 294 9.60 13.31 -16.53
CA ASN A 294 10.29 14.19 -15.57
C ASN A 294 9.82 14.08 -14.10
N HIS A 295 8.71 13.39 -13.81
CA HIS A 295 8.28 12.97 -12.46
C HIS A 295 7.37 11.75 -12.54
N PHE A 296 7.11 11.08 -11.42
CA PHE A 296 6.17 9.94 -11.36
C PHE A 296 4.77 10.28 -11.90
N THR A 297 4.14 9.35 -12.64
CA THR A 297 2.77 9.54 -13.17
C THR A 297 1.88 8.31 -13.05
N GLY A 298 2.44 7.11 -13.13
CA GLY A 298 1.69 5.86 -13.13
C GLY A 298 1.83 5.01 -11.86
N VAL A 299 2.54 5.51 -10.83
CA VAL A 299 2.95 4.77 -9.61
C VAL A 299 1.99 3.64 -9.23
N ALA A 300 2.50 2.41 -9.21
CA ALA A 300 1.68 1.22 -9.02
C ALA A 300 2.00 0.46 -7.71
N GLY A 301 1.83 -0.86 -7.71
CA GLY A 301 1.87 -1.74 -6.54
C GLY A 301 3.27 -1.88 -5.95
N GLN A 302 3.70 -0.93 -5.12
CA GLN A 302 5.02 -0.94 -4.48
C GLN A 302 5.17 -2.04 -3.40
N GLU A 303 6.43 -2.36 -3.08
CA GLU A 303 6.79 -3.39 -2.09
C GLU A 303 8.00 -2.94 -1.26
N ILE A 304 7.91 -3.04 0.06
CA ILE A 304 9.11 -3.07 0.91
C ILE A 304 9.65 -4.49 0.85
N PHE A 305 10.86 -4.67 0.35
CA PHE A 305 11.41 -5.99 0.15
C PHE A 305 11.88 -6.59 1.47
N LEU A 306 11.21 -7.67 1.90
CA LEU A 306 11.51 -8.40 3.14
C LEU A 306 11.98 -9.83 2.85
N GLY A 307 12.50 -10.07 1.64
CA GLY A 307 13.10 -11.33 1.22
C GLY A 307 14.60 -11.37 1.54
N HIS A 308 15.17 -12.57 1.61
CA HIS A 308 16.58 -12.76 1.97
C HIS A 308 17.42 -13.38 0.84
N ARG A 309 16.85 -13.53 -0.36
CA ARG A 309 17.51 -14.13 -1.53
C ARG A 309 17.92 -13.10 -2.59
N LEU A 310 18.09 -11.85 -2.17
CA LEU A 310 18.81 -10.79 -2.87
C LEU A 310 19.91 -10.26 -1.95
N PRO A 311 20.89 -9.46 -2.45
CA PRO A 311 21.94 -8.90 -1.61
C PRO A 311 21.39 -8.24 -0.35
N PRO A 312 21.96 -8.48 0.85
CA PRO A 312 21.38 -8.03 2.13
C PRO A 312 21.05 -6.54 2.20
N ALA A 313 21.80 -5.71 1.47
CA ALA A 313 21.55 -4.28 1.36
C ALA A 313 20.19 -3.91 0.71
N THR A 314 19.46 -4.86 0.14
CA THR A 314 18.11 -4.69 -0.42
C THR A 314 17.02 -4.86 0.64
N TYR A 315 17.29 -5.54 1.76
CA TYR A 315 16.29 -5.79 2.80
C TYR A 315 15.80 -4.48 3.40
N GLY A 316 14.49 -4.26 3.40
CA GLY A 316 13.85 -3.03 3.88
C GLY A 316 13.83 -1.87 2.88
N ASP A 317 14.39 -2.04 1.67
CA ASP A 317 14.27 -1.05 0.60
C ASP A 317 12.87 -1.10 -0.04
N LEU A 318 12.40 0.05 -0.51
CA LEU A 318 11.12 0.17 -1.22
C LEU A 318 11.32 0.05 -2.74
N PHE A 319 10.61 -0.87 -3.38
CA PHE A 319 10.57 -1.04 -4.83
C PHE A 319 9.27 -0.48 -5.39
N ILE A 320 9.37 0.48 -6.31
CA ILE A 320 8.25 1.28 -6.82
C ILE A 320 8.13 1.06 -8.33
N PRO A 321 7.10 0.33 -8.81
CA PRO A 321 6.81 0.24 -10.23
C PRO A 321 6.28 1.57 -10.80
N GLU A 322 6.84 1.98 -11.94
CA GLU A 322 6.34 3.06 -12.79
C GLU A 322 6.08 2.53 -14.21
N PRO A 323 4.82 2.23 -14.56
CA PRO A 323 4.48 1.60 -15.84
C PRO A 323 4.54 2.54 -17.05
N VAL A 324 4.40 3.85 -16.89
CA VAL A 324 4.60 4.84 -17.97
C VAL A 324 6.09 5.03 -18.26
N GLY A 325 6.94 5.01 -17.25
CA GLY A 325 8.39 5.11 -17.36
C GLY A 325 9.08 3.79 -17.73
N ARG A 326 8.36 2.65 -17.72
CA ARG A 326 8.89 1.30 -18.02
C ARG A 326 10.01 0.92 -17.04
N LEU A 327 9.81 1.24 -15.76
CA LEU A 327 10.87 1.13 -14.75
C LEU A 327 10.38 0.68 -13.38
N ILE A 328 11.31 0.18 -12.59
CA ILE A 328 11.18 -0.05 -11.15
C ILE A 328 12.23 0.80 -10.45
N ARG A 329 11.80 1.70 -9.56
CA ARG A 329 12.70 2.41 -8.66
C ARG A 329 13.01 1.56 -7.45
N ARG A 330 14.27 1.57 -6.99
CA ARG A 330 14.67 1.15 -5.64
C ARG A 330 14.96 2.37 -4.79
N ALA A 331 14.31 2.47 -3.64
CA ALA A 331 14.46 3.57 -2.69
C ALA A 331 14.97 3.04 -1.34
N LYS A 332 16.04 3.67 -0.84
CA LYS A 332 16.57 3.41 0.50
C LYS A 332 15.69 4.07 1.54
N VAL A 333 15.33 3.34 2.59
CA VAL A 333 14.66 3.90 3.77
C VAL A 333 15.72 4.22 4.83
N ARG A 334 15.91 5.49 5.15
CA ARG A 334 16.81 5.93 6.23
C ARG A 334 16.02 6.58 7.36
N ILE A 335 16.54 6.48 8.57
CA ILE A 335 15.95 7.13 9.75
C ILE A 335 16.87 8.28 10.18
N GLU A 336 16.33 9.48 10.20
CA GLU A 336 17.01 10.73 10.56
C GLU A 336 16.23 11.39 11.69
N ASP A 337 16.81 11.42 12.90
CA ASP A 337 16.15 11.94 14.11
C ASP A 337 14.73 11.37 14.35
N GLY A 338 14.52 10.11 13.99
CA GLY A 338 13.24 9.40 14.11
C GLY A 338 12.28 9.62 12.94
N LYS A 339 12.62 10.45 11.96
CA LYS A 339 11.89 10.63 10.69
C LYS A 339 12.39 9.63 9.66
N LYS A 340 11.48 8.93 8.98
CA LYS A 340 11.84 8.10 7.83
C LYS A 340 11.98 8.96 6.58
N VAL A 341 13.07 8.81 5.86
CA VAL A 341 13.37 9.54 4.63
C VAL A 341 13.69 8.55 3.52
N LEU A 342 13.03 8.72 2.37
CA LEU A 342 13.30 7.93 1.17
C LEU A 342 14.37 8.60 0.30
N TYR A 343 15.37 7.81 -0.08
CA TYR A 343 16.47 8.21 -0.96
C TYR A 343 16.50 7.34 -2.21
N ASN A 344 16.85 7.92 -3.36
CA ASN A 344 17.16 7.12 -4.55
C ASN A 344 18.36 6.21 -4.24
N ALA A 345 18.26 4.92 -4.58
CA ALA A 345 19.40 4.00 -4.43
C ALA A 345 20.52 4.30 -5.43
N TYR A 346 20.18 4.87 -6.58
CA TYR A 346 21.10 5.22 -7.66
C TYR A 346 20.87 6.66 -8.12
N ASP A 347 21.94 7.32 -8.55
CA ASP A 347 21.85 8.65 -9.14
C ASP A 347 21.47 8.55 -10.62
N GLN A 348 20.45 9.31 -11.03
CA GLN A 348 19.95 9.42 -12.40
C GLN A 348 19.67 8.11 -13.18
N ALA A 349 19.41 7.03 -12.45
CA ALA A 349 19.15 5.69 -12.97
C ALA A 349 18.12 4.95 -12.09
N GLU A 350 17.56 3.88 -12.63
CA GLU A 350 16.53 3.08 -11.95
C GLU A 350 17.01 1.66 -11.73
N PHE A 351 16.48 0.98 -10.73
CA PHE A 351 16.88 -0.41 -10.43
C PHE A 351 16.59 -1.36 -11.58
N MET A 352 15.47 -1.15 -12.26
CA MET A 352 15.16 -1.87 -13.49
C MET A 352 14.56 -0.87 -14.47
N ALA A 353 15.03 -0.86 -15.71
CA ALA A 353 14.44 -0.05 -16.79
C ALA A 353 14.39 -0.85 -18.10
N SER A 354 13.38 -0.60 -18.93
CA SER A 354 13.16 -1.32 -20.19
C SER A 354 13.02 -0.37 -21.38
N THR A 355 13.53 -0.78 -22.54
CA THR A 355 13.21 -0.14 -23.82
C THR A 355 11.97 -0.71 -24.52
N ASP A 356 11.38 -1.80 -24.00
CA ASP A 356 10.12 -2.35 -24.48
C ASP A 356 8.96 -1.44 -24.08
N LEU A 357 8.32 -0.84 -25.10
CA LEU A 357 7.21 0.09 -24.90
C LEU A 357 6.00 -0.56 -24.21
N ASN A 358 5.84 -1.88 -24.32
CA ASN A 358 4.73 -2.64 -23.77
C ASN A 358 4.99 -3.16 -22.35
N PHE A 359 6.21 -3.04 -21.82
CA PHE A 359 6.50 -3.37 -20.42
C PHE A 359 5.79 -2.38 -19.49
N ARG A 360 4.78 -2.87 -18.76
CA ARG A 360 3.93 -2.09 -17.83
C ARG A 360 3.96 -2.75 -16.46
N PRO A 361 5.04 -2.56 -15.67
CA PRO A 361 5.09 -3.10 -14.33
C PRO A 361 4.05 -2.44 -13.42
N VAL A 362 3.14 -3.25 -12.87
CA VAL A 362 1.99 -2.79 -12.07
C VAL A 362 2.04 -3.28 -10.63
N GLN A 363 2.89 -4.25 -10.30
CA GLN A 363 3.11 -4.69 -8.93
C GLN A 363 4.52 -5.25 -8.73
N ALA A 364 5.14 -4.95 -7.59
CA ALA A 364 6.28 -5.65 -7.03
C ALA A 364 5.81 -6.46 -5.80
N LYS A 365 6.39 -7.64 -5.55
CA LYS A 365 6.11 -8.45 -4.36
C LYS A 365 7.30 -9.29 -3.89
N THR A 366 7.46 -9.42 -2.57
CA THR A 366 8.37 -10.41 -1.97
C THR A 366 7.76 -11.81 -2.11
N GLY A 367 8.47 -12.73 -2.74
CA GLY A 367 8.04 -14.11 -2.92
C GLY A 367 8.35 -15.02 -1.72
N PRO A 368 7.70 -16.19 -1.63
CA PRO A 368 8.01 -17.20 -0.61
C PRO A 368 9.43 -17.75 -0.74
N ASP A 369 10.00 -17.73 -1.94
CA ASP A 369 11.38 -18.14 -2.23
C ASP A 369 12.44 -17.08 -1.84
N GLY A 370 12.00 -15.97 -1.22
CA GLY A 370 12.86 -14.88 -0.77
C GLY A 370 13.34 -13.93 -1.86
N ALA A 371 12.86 -14.06 -3.11
CA ALA A 371 13.18 -13.20 -4.23
C ALA A 371 12.13 -12.09 -4.45
N LEU A 372 12.41 -11.13 -5.34
CA LEU A 372 11.50 -10.05 -5.72
C LEU A 372 10.77 -10.40 -7.01
N TYR A 373 9.45 -10.31 -7.02
CA TYR A 373 8.60 -10.58 -8.19
C TYR A 373 8.06 -9.28 -8.77
N ILE A 374 8.00 -9.19 -10.10
CA ILE A 374 7.42 -8.07 -10.84
C ILE A 374 6.28 -8.59 -11.70
N VAL A 375 5.09 -8.01 -11.52
CA VAL A 375 3.90 -8.25 -12.34
C VAL A 375 3.85 -7.20 -13.43
N ASP A 376 3.90 -7.66 -14.67
CA ASP A 376 3.84 -6.85 -15.89
C ASP A 376 2.53 -7.12 -16.62
N MET A 377 1.70 -6.08 -16.76
CA MET A 377 0.42 -6.18 -17.48
C MET A 377 0.61 -6.33 -19.00
N TYR A 378 1.83 -6.16 -19.50
CA TYR A 378 2.28 -6.26 -20.90
C TYR A 378 1.29 -5.76 -21.96
N ARG A 379 1.19 -4.44 -22.11
CA ARG A 379 0.18 -3.79 -22.97
C ARG A 379 0.55 -2.39 -23.43
N GLY A 380 -0.13 -1.94 -24.48
CA GLY A 380 0.10 -0.63 -25.07
C GLY A 380 -0.49 0.53 -24.27
N ILE A 381 -1.79 0.50 -23.94
CA ILE A 381 -2.44 1.54 -23.13
C ILE A 381 -2.38 1.15 -21.66
N ILE A 382 -1.87 2.00 -20.78
CA ILE A 382 -1.96 1.77 -19.32
C ILE A 382 -2.91 2.74 -18.60
N GLN A 383 -3.35 3.80 -19.27
CA GLN A 383 -4.27 4.80 -18.73
C GLN A 383 -5.73 4.41 -18.95
N GLU A 384 -6.62 4.77 -18.03
CA GLU A 384 -8.07 4.59 -18.18
C GLU A 384 -8.68 5.55 -19.22
N SER A 385 -9.87 5.19 -19.71
CA SER A 385 -10.53 5.83 -20.85
C SER A 385 -10.78 7.33 -20.68
N ASN A 386 -10.85 7.84 -19.45
CA ASN A 386 -10.98 9.28 -19.22
C ASN A 386 -9.77 10.07 -19.70
N TRP A 387 -8.60 9.44 -19.76
CA TRP A 387 -7.36 10.04 -20.25
C TRP A 387 -7.16 9.88 -21.75
N THR A 388 -7.82 8.90 -22.37
CA THR A 388 -7.67 8.57 -23.80
C THR A 388 -8.81 9.07 -24.69
N ARG A 389 -9.73 9.90 -24.14
CA ARG A 389 -10.87 10.48 -24.87
C ARG A 389 -10.44 11.26 -26.13
N LYS A 390 -11.38 11.43 -27.07
CA LYS A 390 -11.16 12.30 -28.24
C LYS A 390 -10.79 13.71 -27.76
N GLY A 391 -9.77 14.29 -28.40
CA GLY A 391 -9.21 15.59 -28.00
C GLY A 391 -8.14 15.54 -26.89
N SER A 392 -7.93 14.40 -26.23
CA SER A 392 -6.86 14.27 -25.25
C SER A 392 -5.47 14.31 -25.91
N LYS A 393 -4.46 14.74 -25.15
CA LYS A 393 -3.08 14.87 -25.66
C LYS A 393 -2.47 13.52 -26.03
N ILE A 394 -2.82 12.44 -25.33
CA ILE A 394 -2.24 11.11 -25.51
C ILE A 394 -2.90 10.32 -26.66
N ARG A 395 -4.19 10.56 -26.97
CA ARG A 395 -4.93 9.75 -27.97
C ARG A 395 -4.27 9.73 -29.36
N PRO A 396 -3.75 10.85 -29.92
CA PRO A 396 -3.05 10.81 -31.20
C PRO A 396 -1.81 9.91 -31.20
N HIS A 397 -1.11 9.82 -30.06
CA HIS A 397 0.06 8.95 -29.89
C HIS A 397 -0.35 7.47 -29.83
N ILE A 398 -1.41 7.17 -29.08
CA ILE A 398 -2.01 5.84 -29.02
C ILE A 398 -2.35 5.33 -30.43
N LEU A 399 -3.10 6.12 -31.20
CA LEU A 399 -3.55 5.72 -32.53
C LEU A 399 -2.40 5.61 -33.53
N ARG A 400 -1.45 6.56 -33.51
CA ARG A 400 -0.30 6.55 -34.41
C ARG A 400 0.58 5.31 -34.20
N LYS A 401 0.78 4.90 -32.94
CA LYS A 401 1.61 3.74 -32.60
C LYS A 401 0.80 2.43 -32.47
N GLY A 402 -0.52 2.47 -32.64
CA GLY A 402 -1.37 1.29 -32.48
C GLY A 402 -1.37 0.70 -31.06
N LEU A 403 -1.18 1.52 -30.02
CA LEU A 403 -1.10 1.04 -28.63
C LEU A 403 -2.41 0.40 -28.15
N ASP A 404 -3.54 0.80 -28.74
CA ASP A 404 -4.86 0.20 -28.48
C ASP A 404 -5.00 -1.22 -29.05
N LYS A 405 -4.07 -1.66 -29.91
CA LYS A 405 -4.03 -3.02 -30.44
C LYS A 405 -3.18 -3.95 -29.59
N ASN A 406 -2.44 -3.37 -28.63
CA ASN A 406 -1.55 -4.13 -27.79
C ASN A 406 -2.22 -4.52 -26.47
N ILE A 407 -3.01 -5.59 -26.51
CA ILE A 407 -3.85 -6.09 -25.41
C ILE A 407 -3.71 -7.61 -25.26
N GLY A 408 -4.24 -8.18 -24.18
CA GLY A 408 -4.43 -9.63 -24.05
C GLY A 408 -3.15 -10.43 -23.78
N ARG A 409 -2.17 -9.85 -23.09
CA ARG A 409 -0.86 -10.45 -22.75
C ARG A 409 -0.45 -10.06 -21.34
N GLY A 410 0.55 -10.73 -20.79
CA GLY A 410 0.92 -10.49 -19.40
C GLY A 410 2.03 -11.39 -18.93
N ARG A 411 2.89 -10.86 -18.06
CA ARG A 411 4.11 -11.54 -17.61
C ARG A 411 4.34 -11.36 -16.13
N ILE A 412 4.90 -12.40 -15.52
CA ILE A 412 5.40 -12.34 -14.16
C ILE A 412 6.88 -12.69 -14.24
N TYR A 413 7.70 -11.82 -13.66
CA TYR A 413 9.14 -11.96 -13.61
C TYR A 413 9.60 -12.16 -12.17
N ARG A 414 10.67 -12.92 -11.97
CA ARG A 414 11.41 -13.03 -10.71
C ARG A 414 12.78 -12.38 -10.90
N ILE A 415 13.16 -11.50 -9.99
CA ILE A 415 14.49 -10.89 -9.93
C ILE A 415 15.34 -11.74 -8.98
N VAL A 416 16.47 -12.20 -9.48
CA VAL A 416 17.45 -13.01 -8.72
C VAL A 416 18.84 -12.40 -8.82
N HIS A 417 19.73 -12.80 -7.93
CA HIS A 417 21.14 -12.45 -7.99
C HIS A 417 21.98 -13.68 -8.36
N GLU A 418 22.97 -13.53 -9.25
CA GLU A 418 23.78 -14.63 -9.77
C GLU A 418 24.50 -15.44 -8.67
N GLU A 419 24.81 -14.79 -7.56
CA GLU A 419 25.53 -15.37 -6.43
C GLU A 419 24.62 -15.83 -5.27
N ILE A 420 23.29 -15.69 -5.40
CA ILE A 420 22.32 -16.03 -4.34
C ILE A 420 21.18 -16.85 -4.94
N ALA A 421 21.10 -18.13 -4.56
CA ALA A 421 20.02 -18.99 -5.00
C ALA A 421 18.71 -18.69 -4.22
N PRO A 422 17.54 -18.66 -4.88
CA PRO A 422 16.24 -18.64 -4.22
C PRO A 422 16.02 -19.85 -3.29
N ASP A 423 15.08 -19.74 -2.34
CA ASP A 423 14.63 -20.90 -1.56
C ASP A 423 13.79 -21.86 -2.42
N GLY A 424 13.63 -23.08 -1.92
CA GLY A 424 12.66 -24.03 -2.46
C GLY A 424 11.21 -23.70 -2.08
N LYS A 425 10.30 -24.54 -2.59
CA LYS A 425 8.85 -24.42 -2.38
C LYS A 425 8.48 -24.42 -0.88
N PRO A 426 7.70 -23.44 -0.38
CA PRO A 426 7.22 -23.43 0.99
C PRO A 426 6.20 -24.56 1.23
N GLN A 427 6.06 -24.97 2.49
CA GLN A 427 5.08 -25.99 2.90
C GLN A 427 4.48 -25.60 4.24
N LEU A 428 3.64 -24.58 4.27
CA LEU A 428 3.01 -24.07 5.51
C LEU A 428 1.55 -24.49 5.64
N LYS A 429 0.87 -24.83 4.55
CA LYS A 429 -0.53 -25.27 4.61
C LYS A 429 -0.60 -26.61 5.35
N GLY A 430 -1.66 -26.82 6.13
CA GLY A 430 -1.86 -28.06 6.89
C GLY A 430 -0.95 -28.27 8.12
N LYS A 431 0.13 -27.50 8.30
CA LYS A 431 0.95 -27.56 9.54
C LYS A 431 0.11 -27.26 10.78
N ARG A 432 0.45 -27.89 11.91
CA ARG A 432 -0.16 -27.55 13.21
C ARG A 432 0.35 -26.18 13.68
N ALA A 433 -0.43 -25.51 14.53
CA ALA A 433 -0.03 -24.22 15.09
C ALA A 433 1.34 -24.29 15.78
N SER A 434 1.65 -25.39 16.48
CA SER A 434 2.94 -25.59 17.13
C SER A 434 4.13 -25.67 16.17
N GLU A 435 3.95 -26.20 14.97
CA GLU A 435 4.99 -26.30 13.94
C GLU A 435 5.19 -24.97 13.19
N LEU A 436 4.18 -24.09 13.21
CA LEU A 436 4.25 -22.77 12.57
C LEU A 436 5.08 -21.78 13.41
N ILE A 437 5.23 -22.00 14.72
CA ILE A 437 5.98 -21.11 15.62
C ILE A 437 7.45 -20.95 15.17
N ASP A 438 8.05 -21.99 14.61
CA ASP A 438 9.44 -22.00 14.17
C ASP A 438 9.70 -20.95 13.07
N TYR A 439 8.68 -20.64 12.27
CA TYR A 439 8.75 -19.68 11.18
C TYR A 439 8.57 -18.22 11.62
N LEU A 440 8.19 -17.94 12.87
CA LEU A 440 7.99 -16.56 13.35
C LEU A 440 9.29 -15.74 13.40
N GLY A 441 10.46 -16.39 13.32
CA GLY A 441 11.76 -15.74 13.21
C GLY A 441 12.47 -15.98 11.88
N HIS A 442 11.79 -16.53 10.88
CA HIS A 442 12.39 -16.85 9.57
C HIS A 442 12.96 -15.58 8.90
N PRO A 443 14.09 -15.64 8.17
CA PRO A 443 14.70 -14.44 7.54
C PRO A 443 13.80 -13.77 6.49
N ASN A 444 13.04 -14.55 5.71
CA ASN A 444 12.01 -14.02 4.80
C ASN A 444 10.72 -13.63 5.57
N GLY A 445 10.31 -12.37 5.47
CA GLY A 445 9.10 -11.85 6.10
C GLY A 445 7.80 -12.47 5.62
N TRP A 446 7.76 -13.04 4.41
CA TRP A 446 6.62 -13.81 3.94
C TRP A 446 6.30 -15.00 4.86
N TYR A 447 7.32 -15.74 5.31
CA TYR A 447 7.13 -16.88 6.21
C TYR A 447 6.64 -16.43 7.59
N ARG A 448 7.22 -15.36 8.15
CA ARG A 448 6.82 -14.85 9.47
C ARG A 448 5.36 -14.42 9.48
N MET A 449 4.97 -13.62 8.49
CA MET A 449 3.59 -13.13 8.34
C MET A 449 2.60 -14.26 8.04
N THR A 450 2.96 -15.22 7.18
CA THR A 450 2.11 -16.36 6.85
C THR A 450 1.93 -17.29 8.05
N ALA A 451 3.00 -17.58 8.79
CA ALA A 451 2.92 -18.40 9.99
C ALA A 451 2.06 -17.75 11.08
N GLN A 452 2.27 -16.46 11.38
CA GLN A 452 1.43 -15.71 12.32
C GLN A 452 -0.05 -15.76 11.90
N LYS A 453 -0.35 -15.44 10.64
CA LYS A 453 -1.71 -15.51 10.07
C LYS A 453 -2.33 -16.90 10.26
N LEU A 454 -1.63 -17.96 9.88
CA LEU A 454 -2.14 -19.33 9.96
C LEU A 454 -2.34 -19.79 11.42
N ILE A 455 -1.47 -19.41 12.37
CA ILE A 455 -1.68 -19.70 13.80
C ILE A 455 -2.98 -19.05 14.30
N ILE A 456 -3.21 -17.78 13.93
CA ILE A 456 -4.40 -17.04 14.36
C ILE A 456 -5.68 -17.61 13.75
N LEU A 457 -5.65 -17.98 12.46
CA LEU A 457 -6.81 -18.58 11.78
C LEU A 457 -7.16 -19.96 12.34
N LYS A 458 -6.18 -20.72 12.85
CA LYS A 458 -6.41 -22.00 13.53
C LYS A 458 -7.03 -21.83 14.92
N ASP A 459 -6.75 -20.71 15.59
CA ASP A 459 -7.18 -20.38 16.95
C ASP A 459 -6.83 -21.50 17.97
N ASP A 460 -5.64 -22.09 17.82
CA ASP A 460 -5.16 -23.16 18.71
C ASP A 460 -4.56 -22.56 19.98
N GLN A 461 -5.34 -22.51 21.06
CA GLN A 461 -4.91 -21.95 22.33
C GLN A 461 -3.80 -22.76 23.03
N SER A 462 -3.51 -23.99 22.59
CA SER A 462 -2.45 -24.83 23.19
C SER A 462 -1.04 -24.27 23.00
N VAL A 463 -0.83 -23.39 22.02
CA VAL A 463 0.48 -22.78 21.74
C VAL A 463 0.79 -21.56 22.60
N VAL A 464 -0.18 -21.02 23.34
CA VAL A 464 -0.02 -19.79 24.14
C VAL A 464 1.16 -19.86 25.13
N PRO A 465 1.39 -20.96 25.88
CA PRO A 465 2.55 -21.04 26.78
C PRO A 465 3.88 -20.97 26.03
N VAL A 466 3.97 -21.59 24.86
CA VAL A 466 5.18 -21.60 24.01
C VAL A 466 5.43 -20.20 23.43
N LEU A 467 4.38 -19.53 22.96
CA LEU A 467 4.48 -18.15 22.46
C LEU A 467 4.90 -17.16 23.55
N LYS A 468 4.39 -17.30 24.78
CA LYS A 468 4.85 -16.48 25.92
C LYS A 468 6.33 -16.73 26.23
N ALA A 469 6.75 -18.00 26.29
CA ALA A 469 8.15 -18.33 26.49
C ALA A 469 9.03 -17.76 25.39
N LEU A 470 8.58 -17.82 24.13
CA LEU A 470 9.28 -17.25 22.99
C LEU A 470 9.38 -15.73 23.06
N ALA A 471 8.32 -15.04 23.44
CA ALA A 471 8.32 -13.59 23.66
C ALA A 471 9.24 -13.16 24.83
N SER A 472 9.49 -14.03 25.81
CA SER A 472 10.44 -13.78 26.90
C SER A 472 11.87 -14.27 26.61
N ALA A 473 12.09 -15.02 25.52
CA ALA A 473 13.36 -15.68 25.26
C ALA A 473 14.44 -14.69 24.77
N TYR A 474 15.60 -14.71 25.42
CA TYR A 474 16.82 -14.07 24.93
C TYR A 474 17.74 -15.15 24.37
N PRO A 475 18.15 -15.08 23.10
CA PRO A 475 19.02 -16.09 22.51
C PRO A 475 20.37 -16.08 23.23
N SER A 476 20.88 -17.27 23.54
CA SER A 476 22.24 -17.40 24.06
C SER A 476 23.26 -17.03 22.98
N PHE A 477 24.51 -16.78 23.39
CA PHE A 477 25.62 -16.58 22.44
C PHE A 477 25.75 -17.75 21.45
N ILE A 478 25.48 -18.98 21.91
CA ILE A 478 25.50 -20.19 21.09
C ILE A 478 24.36 -20.16 20.06
N ASP A 479 23.16 -19.76 20.45
CA ASP A 479 22.01 -19.67 19.54
C ASP A 479 22.27 -18.69 18.40
N ARG A 480 22.90 -17.54 18.69
CA ARG A 480 23.28 -16.54 17.68
C ARG A 480 24.37 -17.04 16.71
N ILE A 481 25.27 -17.91 17.16
CA ILE A 481 26.30 -18.51 16.29
C ILE A 481 25.67 -19.53 15.34
N PHE A 482 24.77 -20.38 15.85
CA PHE A 482 24.20 -21.47 15.05
C PHE A 482 22.97 -21.06 14.22
N ASN A 483 22.39 -19.88 14.46
CA ASN A 483 21.24 -19.33 13.74
C ASN A 483 21.50 -17.86 13.36
N SER A 484 22.65 -17.59 12.73
CA SER A 484 23.08 -16.22 12.42
C SER A 484 22.18 -15.48 11.42
N ASP A 485 21.39 -16.22 10.65
CA ASP A 485 20.38 -15.74 9.71
C ASP A 485 19.03 -15.42 10.37
N LYS A 486 18.85 -15.81 11.64
CA LYS A 486 17.61 -15.60 12.39
C LYS A 486 17.63 -14.27 13.13
N ASP A 487 16.61 -13.44 12.89
CA ASP A 487 16.34 -12.27 13.73
C ASP A 487 15.47 -12.71 14.93
N PHE A 488 16.10 -12.83 16.09
CA PHE A 488 15.42 -13.30 17.31
C PHE A 488 14.52 -12.22 17.92
N GLU A 489 14.88 -10.98 17.71
CA GLU A 489 14.15 -9.82 18.20
C GLU A 489 12.84 -9.65 17.43
N ILE A 490 12.85 -9.79 16.09
CA ILE A 490 11.61 -9.82 15.31
C ILE A 490 10.77 -11.07 15.62
N GLN A 491 11.40 -12.20 15.95
CA GLN A 491 10.67 -13.38 16.42
C GLN A 491 9.85 -13.08 17.68
N ARG A 492 10.41 -12.31 18.64
CA ARG A 492 9.67 -11.86 19.83
C ARG A 492 8.52 -10.93 19.45
N VAL A 493 8.72 -10.03 18.49
CA VAL A 493 7.67 -9.14 17.97
C VAL A 493 6.51 -9.96 17.38
N HIS A 494 6.78 -10.92 16.51
CA HIS A 494 5.77 -11.81 15.94
C HIS A 494 5.08 -12.67 17.01
N ALA A 495 5.81 -13.17 18.01
CA ALA A 495 5.22 -13.91 19.12
C ALA A 495 4.20 -13.06 19.91
N LEU A 496 4.55 -11.80 20.20
CA LEU A 496 3.67 -10.84 20.87
C LEU A 496 2.41 -10.52 20.05
N TRP A 497 2.55 -10.27 18.75
CA TRP A 497 1.39 -10.05 17.86
C TRP A 497 0.56 -11.32 17.64
N THR A 498 1.17 -12.49 17.63
CA THR A 498 0.45 -13.77 17.54
C THR A 498 -0.39 -13.99 18.80
N LEU A 499 0.16 -13.71 19.99
CA LEU A 499 -0.59 -13.73 21.26
C LEU A 499 -1.79 -12.78 21.21
N GLU A 500 -1.60 -11.54 20.74
CA GLU A 500 -2.71 -10.58 20.57
C GLU A 500 -3.78 -11.11 19.61
N GLY A 501 -3.38 -11.72 18.49
CA GLY A 501 -4.29 -12.31 17.51
C GLY A 501 -5.17 -13.42 18.10
N LEU A 502 -4.57 -14.24 18.97
CA LEU A 502 -5.24 -15.28 19.76
C LEU A 502 -6.05 -14.73 20.95
N GLY A 503 -6.11 -13.41 21.12
CA GLY A 503 -6.85 -12.74 22.19
C GLY A 503 -6.13 -12.69 23.54
N VAL A 504 -4.83 -12.96 23.58
CA VAL A 504 -4.01 -12.99 24.80
C VAL A 504 -3.19 -11.71 24.91
N VAL A 505 -3.59 -10.83 25.83
CA VAL A 505 -2.82 -9.64 26.24
C VAL A 505 -2.40 -9.83 27.69
N ASP A 506 -1.15 -10.22 27.92
CA ASP A 506 -0.64 -10.53 29.25
C ASP A 506 0.07 -9.31 29.87
N ARG A 507 -0.55 -8.71 30.89
CA ARG A 507 -0.01 -7.54 31.59
C ARG A 507 1.40 -7.77 32.14
N SER A 508 1.70 -8.96 32.68
CA SER A 508 3.02 -9.26 33.27
C SER A 508 4.10 -9.35 32.20
N LEU A 509 3.78 -9.99 31.07
CA LEU A 509 4.66 -10.05 29.91
C LEU A 509 4.90 -8.66 29.32
N LEU A 510 3.87 -7.82 29.19
CA LEU A 510 4.05 -6.46 28.70
C LEU A 510 4.98 -5.64 29.60
N LEU A 511 4.84 -5.74 30.93
CA LEU A 511 5.75 -5.07 31.87
C LEU A 511 7.20 -5.54 31.75
N GLU A 512 7.42 -6.83 31.47
CA GLU A 512 8.74 -7.37 31.15
C GLU A 512 9.26 -6.74 29.84
N LYS A 513 8.43 -6.73 28.79
CA LYS A 513 8.83 -6.28 27.44
C LYS A 513 8.99 -4.78 27.29
N LEU A 514 8.41 -3.94 28.16
CA LEU A 514 8.75 -2.52 28.21
C LEU A 514 10.24 -2.28 28.55
N LYS A 515 10.95 -3.29 29.09
CA LYS A 515 12.37 -3.22 29.46
C LYS A 515 13.27 -4.01 28.52
N ASP A 516 12.76 -4.52 27.40
CA ASP A 516 13.54 -5.32 26.45
C ASP A 516 14.70 -4.50 25.88
N GLU A 517 15.82 -5.14 25.53
CA GLU A 517 16.99 -4.47 24.94
C GLU A 517 16.69 -3.93 23.54
N ASP A 518 15.85 -4.62 22.76
CA ASP A 518 15.52 -4.22 21.40
C ASP A 518 14.35 -3.21 21.37
N PRO A 519 14.52 -2.03 20.73
CA PRO A 519 13.48 -1.02 20.67
C PRO A 519 12.21 -1.48 19.93
N ARG A 520 12.30 -2.41 18.98
CA ARG A 520 11.14 -2.97 18.25
C ARG A 520 10.21 -3.75 19.18
N VAL A 521 10.80 -4.47 20.14
CA VAL A 521 10.05 -5.20 21.16
C VAL A 521 9.39 -4.22 22.14
N ARG A 522 10.11 -3.16 22.57
CA ARG A 522 9.53 -2.10 23.41
C ARG A 522 8.38 -1.37 22.72
N VAL A 523 8.54 -0.97 21.45
CA VAL A 523 7.48 -0.39 20.60
C VAL A 523 6.26 -1.31 20.55
N THR A 524 6.48 -2.60 20.34
CA THR A 524 5.39 -3.60 20.30
C THR A 524 4.68 -3.71 21.64
N ALA A 525 5.42 -3.77 22.75
CA ALA A 525 4.85 -3.81 24.10
C ALA A 525 4.00 -2.57 24.41
N ILE A 526 4.46 -1.38 24.01
CA ILE A 526 3.72 -0.13 24.14
C ILE A 526 2.40 -0.20 23.33
N ARG A 527 2.46 -0.64 22.07
CA ARG A 527 1.26 -0.79 21.22
C ARG A 527 0.25 -1.78 21.79
N LEU A 528 0.72 -2.92 22.31
CA LEU A 528 -0.17 -3.91 22.92
C LEU A 528 -0.76 -3.44 24.26
N ALA A 529 -0.04 -2.60 25.00
CA ALA A 529 -0.53 -1.98 26.23
C ALA A 529 -1.68 -0.98 25.99
N GLU A 530 -1.92 -0.53 24.76
CA GLU A 530 -3.05 0.34 24.44
C GLU A 530 -4.39 -0.27 24.82
N ASN A 531 -4.54 -1.60 24.76
CA ASN A 531 -5.76 -2.27 25.21
C ASN A 531 -5.99 -2.05 26.72
N LEU A 532 -4.92 -2.02 27.52
CA LEU A 532 -4.98 -1.71 28.95
C LEU A 532 -5.33 -0.22 29.15
N LEU A 533 -4.71 0.68 28.38
CA LEU A 533 -5.02 2.12 28.45
C LEU A 533 -6.48 2.42 28.09
N LYS A 534 -7.01 1.81 27.01
CA LYS A 534 -8.41 1.92 26.57
C LYS A 534 -9.38 1.40 27.64
N SER A 535 -9.01 0.37 28.39
CA SER A 535 -9.80 -0.16 29.50
C SER A 535 -9.73 0.68 30.78
N GLY A 536 -8.88 1.70 30.82
CA GLY A 536 -8.71 2.59 31.98
C GLY A 536 -7.75 2.07 33.06
N ASP A 537 -6.82 1.15 32.75
CA ASP A 537 -5.77 0.70 33.68
C ASP A 537 -4.72 1.81 33.91
N VAL A 538 -5.07 2.78 34.76
CA VAL A 538 -4.18 3.88 35.16
C VAL A 538 -2.93 3.37 35.89
N ALA A 539 -2.99 2.20 36.53
CA ALA A 539 -1.85 1.62 37.25
C ALA A 539 -0.76 1.09 36.29
N PHE A 540 -1.04 0.97 34.99
CA PHE A 540 -0.02 0.63 34.00
C PHE A 540 0.90 1.81 33.66
N ILE A 541 0.38 3.04 33.73
CA ILE A 541 1.03 4.26 33.25
C ILE A 541 2.39 4.54 33.93
N PRO A 542 2.55 4.40 35.27
CA PRO A 542 3.85 4.62 35.92
C PRO A 542 4.97 3.72 35.38
N HIS A 543 4.65 2.54 34.85
CA HIS A 543 5.64 1.64 34.26
C HIS A 543 6.16 2.11 32.90
N MET A 544 5.47 3.05 32.25
CA MET A 544 5.89 3.65 30.99
C MET A 544 6.75 4.91 31.19
N GLN A 545 6.83 5.44 32.42
CA GLN A 545 7.62 6.65 32.71
C GLN A 545 9.10 6.54 32.30
N PRO A 546 9.82 5.41 32.53
CA PRO A 546 11.22 5.31 32.14
C PRO A 546 11.46 5.45 30.63
N LEU A 547 10.43 5.21 29.81
CA LEU A 547 10.50 5.28 28.35
C LEU A 547 10.41 6.72 27.83
N VAL A 548 10.08 7.70 28.67
CA VAL A 548 10.09 9.13 28.30
C VAL A 548 11.46 9.55 27.80
N THR A 549 12.54 8.99 28.36
CA THR A 549 13.92 9.27 27.99
C THR A 549 14.59 8.07 27.31
N ASP A 550 13.82 7.23 26.61
CA ASP A 550 14.39 6.07 25.90
C ASP A 550 15.43 6.54 24.87
N THR A 551 16.50 5.74 24.74
CA THR A 551 17.56 5.99 23.75
C THR A 551 17.06 5.96 22.30
N SER A 552 15.95 5.26 22.03
CA SER A 552 15.32 5.20 20.72
C SER A 552 14.21 6.24 20.60
N ILE A 553 14.37 7.18 19.67
CA ILE A 553 13.33 8.17 19.33
C ILE A 553 12.03 7.49 18.90
N GLU A 554 12.11 6.34 18.24
CA GLU A 554 10.94 5.56 17.82
C GLU A 554 10.12 5.09 19.04
N VAL A 555 10.79 4.66 20.12
CA VAL A 555 10.13 4.25 21.37
C VAL A 555 9.44 5.45 22.03
N VAL A 556 10.12 6.59 22.12
CA VAL A 556 9.55 7.83 22.68
C VAL A 556 8.36 8.31 21.86
N ARG A 557 8.46 8.28 20.53
CA ARG A 557 7.37 8.65 19.62
C ARG A 557 6.17 7.71 19.79
N GLN A 558 6.41 6.40 19.82
CA GLN A 558 5.35 5.40 20.01
C GLN A 558 4.68 5.55 21.39
N LEU A 559 5.45 5.84 22.44
CA LEU A 559 4.92 6.15 23.77
C LEU A 559 3.96 7.34 23.70
N ALA A 560 4.39 8.45 23.10
CA ALA A 560 3.55 9.62 22.93
C ALA A 560 2.24 9.29 22.20
N LEU A 561 2.32 8.60 21.05
CA LEU A 561 1.14 8.17 20.28
C LEU A 561 0.18 7.29 21.10
N SER A 562 0.69 6.38 21.92
CA SER A 562 -0.13 5.39 22.64
C SER A 562 -0.81 6.00 23.87
N LEU A 563 -0.19 6.98 24.52
CA LEU A 563 -0.75 7.68 25.68
C LEU A 563 -2.08 8.38 25.38
N ARG A 564 -2.37 8.66 24.11
CA ARG A 564 -3.67 9.24 23.67
C ARG A 564 -4.89 8.41 24.08
N TYR A 565 -4.71 7.10 24.27
CA TYR A 565 -5.80 6.20 24.66
C TYR A 565 -6.15 6.25 26.15
N SER A 566 -5.32 6.89 26.98
CA SER A 566 -5.64 7.15 28.38
C SER A 566 -6.10 8.60 28.58
N ARG A 567 -7.23 8.78 29.26
CA ARG A 567 -7.74 10.11 29.63
C ARG A 567 -7.21 10.63 30.96
N SER A 568 -6.35 9.86 31.66
CA SER A 568 -5.88 10.19 33.00
C SER A 568 -4.97 11.43 33.02
N GLU A 569 -4.90 12.06 34.18
CA GLU A 569 -3.96 13.17 34.43
C GLU A 569 -2.51 12.69 34.27
N ALA A 570 -2.16 11.52 34.81
CA ALA A 570 -0.83 10.92 34.67
C ALA A 570 -0.39 10.74 33.21
N ALA A 571 -1.27 10.30 32.30
CA ALA A 571 -0.94 10.22 30.87
C ALA A 571 -0.70 11.61 30.25
N THR A 572 -1.49 12.59 30.68
CA THR A 572 -1.35 13.99 30.22
C THR A 572 -0.04 14.60 30.73
N GLU A 573 0.37 14.29 31.96
CA GLU A 573 1.65 14.74 32.55
C GLU A 573 2.85 14.13 31.82
N LEU A 574 2.82 12.83 31.54
CA LEU A 574 3.86 12.16 30.74
C LEU A 574 3.97 12.77 29.33
N LEU A 575 2.85 13.05 28.65
CA LEU A 575 2.87 13.72 27.36
C LEU A 575 3.54 15.10 27.43
N LYS A 576 3.28 15.88 28.49
CA LYS A 576 3.94 17.18 28.71
C LYS A 576 5.42 17.03 29.02
N GLU A 577 5.82 15.99 29.75
CA GLU A 577 7.23 15.69 30.03
C GLU A 577 7.98 15.35 28.73
N ILE A 578 7.39 14.51 27.87
CA ILE A 578 7.92 14.22 26.53
C ILE A 578 7.99 15.50 25.71
N GLN A 579 6.95 16.34 25.74
CA GLN A 579 6.93 17.63 25.03
C GLN A 579 8.09 18.52 25.42
N ASN A 580 8.37 18.64 26.72
CA ASN A 580 9.43 19.51 27.23
C ASN A 580 10.82 18.97 26.87
N THR A 581 11.00 17.66 26.91
CA THR A 581 12.29 17.00 26.62
C THR A 581 12.60 17.01 25.12
N TYR A 582 11.60 16.82 24.26
CA TYR A 582 11.77 16.63 22.80
C TYR A 582 11.08 17.71 21.96
N LYS A 583 10.95 18.93 22.50
CA LYS A 583 10.26 20.06 21.82
C LYS A 583 10.81 20.37 20.41
N ASP A 584 12.10 20.11 20.19
CA ASP A 584 12.80 20.41 18.94
C ASP A 584 12.88 19.19 18.00
N ASN A 585 12.45 18.00 18.45
CA ASN A 585 12.34 16.82 17.60
C ASN A 585 10.96 16.82 16.90
N GLU A 586 10.97 17.02 15.58
CA GLU A 586 9.77 17.18 14.75
C GLU A 586 8.74 16.05 14.94
N VAL A 587 9.19 14.78 14.88
CA VAL A 587 8.29 13.62 14.87
C VAL A 587 7.71 13.32 16.26
N VAL A 588 8.49 13.53 17.33
CA VAL A 588 8.01 13.36 18.71
C VAL A 588 7.07 14.51 19.07
N ALA A 589 7.42 15.75 18.71
CA ALA A 589 6.56 16.91 18.95
C ALA A 589 5.20 16.75 18.24
N HIS A 590 5.19 16.26 16.99
CA HIS A 590 3.95 15.92 16.28
C HIS A 590 3.13 14.86 17.05
N ALA A 591 3.75 13.75 17.43
CA ALA A 591 3.07 12.67 18.15
C ALA A 591 2.42 13.15 19.47
N VAL A 592 3.13 13.99 20.24
CA VAL A 592 2.60 14.59 21.47
C VAL A 592 1.44 15.53 21.17
N GLN A 593 1.59 16.42 20.18
CA GLN A 593 0.53 17.36 19.79
C GLN A 593 -0.75 16.62 19.37
N GLU A 594 -0.63 15.59 18.54
CA GLU A 594 -1.77 14.77 18.13
C GLU A 594 -2.37 14.00 19.31
N SER A 595 -1.57 13.55 20.27
CA SER A 595 -2.05 12.77 21.42
C SER A 595 -2.71 13.62 22.50
N LEU A 596 -2.33 14.89 22.61
CA LEU A 596 -2.99 15.88 23.47
C LEU A 596 -4.34 16.35 22.90
N LYS A 597 -4.62 16.13 21.62
CA LYS A 597 -5.98 16.29 21.06
C LYS A 597 -6.85 15.16 21.61
N LYS A 598 -7.54 15.42 22.73
CA LYS A 598 -8.28 14.41 23.49
C LYS A 598 -9.54 13.82 22.80
N ASP A 599 -9.76 14.03 21.50
CA ASP A 599 -10.91 13.45 20.78
C ASP A 599 -10.79 13.46 19.25
N ASP A 600 -11.69 12.72 18.58
CA ASP A 600 -12.02 12.82 17.14
C ASP A 600 -12.73 14.16 16.86
N SER A 601 -11.96 15.22 17.07
CA SER A 601 -12.45 16.60 17.09
C SER A 601 -13.14 16.97 15.78
N ARG A 602 -12.83 16.34 14.65
CA ARG A 602 -13.41 16.71 13.35
C ARG A 602 -14.82 16.19 13.16
N LEU A 603 -15.10 14.94 13.49
CA LEU A 603 -16.46 14.41 13.39
C LEU A 603 -17.36 15.07 14.43
N GLU A 604 -16.86 15.28 15.64
CA GLU A 604 -17.62 15.99 16.67
C GLU A 604 -17.82 17.48 16.31
N GLN A 605 -16.80 18.19 15.83
CA GLN A 605 -16.96 19.56 15.29
C GLN A 605 -17.96 19.60 14.14
N LEU A 606 -17.97 18.58 13.26
CA LEU A 606 -18.96 18.49 12.19
C LEU A 606 -20.37 18.30 12.77
N LYS A 607 -20.55 17.36 13.70
CA LYS A 607 -21.83 17.11 14.39
C LYS A 607 -22.34 18.36 15.10
N GLU A 608 -21.46 19.10 15.77
CA GLU A 608 -21.76 20.39 16.40
C GLU A 608 -22.14 21.45 15.36
N ARG A 609 -21.36 21.60 14.29
CA ARG A 609 -21.61 22.58 13.20
C ARG A 609 -22.97 22.35 12.55
N ILE A 610 -23.36 21.09 12.37
CA ILE A 610 -24.64 20.73 11.74
C ILE A 610 -25.76 20.51 12.74
N ALA A 611 -25.52 20.72 14.05
CA ALA A 611 -26.47 20.37 15.11
C ALA A 611 -27.84 21.05 14.95
N LYS A 612 -27.88 22.25 14.35
CA LYS A 612 -29.12 23.01 14.09
C LYS A 612 -29.78 22.70 12.74
N ARG A 613 -29.16 21.88 11.88
CA ARG A 613 -29.71 21.52 10.56
C ARG A 613 -30.82 20.45 10.65
N PRO A 614 -31.72 20.36 9.67
CA PRO A 614 -32.72 19.28 9.58
C PRO A 614 -32.09 17.88 9.61
N LEU A 615 -32.79 16.88 10.17
CA LEU A 615 -32.27 15.51 10.30
C LEU A 615 -31.86 14.89 8.95
N ARG A 616 -32.62 15.16 7.89
CA ARG A 616 -32.29 14.74 6.52
C ARG A 616 -30.91 15.25 6.10
N ASP A 617 -30.66 16.53 6.34
CA ASP A 617 -29.43 17.20 5.91
C ASP A 617 -28.26 16.70 6.76
N LYS A 618 -28.47 16.52 8.07
CA LYS A 618 -27.47 15.89 8.95
C LYS A 618 -27.03 14.52 8.43
N ARG A 619 -27.99 13.64 8.11
CA ARG A 619 -27.69 12.30 7.56
C ARG A 619 -26.92 12.38 6.25
N SER A 620 -27.36 13.25 5.33
CA SER A 620 -26.70 13.47 4.04
C SER A 620 -25.28 14.00 4.21
N ILE A 621 -25.06 14.95 5.11
CA ILE A 621 -23.75 15.53 5.41
C ILE A 621 -22.81 14.51 6.05
N LEU A 622 -23.30 13.69 6.99
CA LEU A 622 -22.48 12.66 7.64
C LEU A 622 -22.09 11.55 6.65
N ALA A 623 -23.02 11.08 5.81
CA ALA A 623 -22.69 10.13 4.73
C ALA A 623 -21.72 10.75 3.70
N GLY A 624 -21.87 12.06 3.44
CA GLY A 624 -20.98 12.83 2.59
C GLY A 624 -19.57 12.98 3.16
N TYR A 625 -19.43 13.11 4.48
CA TYR A 625 -18.15 13.15 5.17
C TYR A 625 -17.36 11.86 4.97
N ASP A 626 -18.02 10.70 5.16
CA ASP A 626 -17.40 9.40 4.93
C ASP A 626 -16.96 9.24 3.47
N THR A 627 -17.83 9.65 2.54
CA THR A 627 -17.53 9.62 1.10
C THR A 627 -16.35 10.51 0.73
N TYR A 628 -16.32 11.74 1.27
CA TYR A 628 -15.25 12.70 1.03
C TYR A 628 -13.90 12.16 1.51
N LYS A 629 -13.87 11.60 2.73
CA LYS A 629 -12.67 10.99 3.33
C LYS A 629 -12.15 9.80 2.55
N GLN A 630 -13.03 9.11 1.82
CA GLN A 630 -12.64 7.95 1.04
C GLN A 630 -12.07 8.29 -0.34
N LEU A 631 -12.49 9.40 -0.95
CA LEU A 631 -12.25 9.60 -2.39
C LEU A 631 -11.80 11.01 -2.76
N CYS A 632 -12.38 12.03 -2.14
CA CYS A 632 -12.09 13.42 -2.48
C CYS A 632 -10.84 13.93 -1.76
N ILE A 633 -10.53 13.35 -0.58
CA ILE A 633 -9.45 13.78 0.30
C ILE A 633 -8.06 13.72 -0.36
N THR A 634 -7.84 12.78 -1.28
CA THR A 634 -6.53 12.56 -1.91
C THR A 634 -6.07 13.74 -2.76
N CYS A 635 -7.02 14.51 -3.30
CA CYS A 635 -6.73 15.70 -4.10
C CYS A 635 -7.07 16.99 -3.34
N HIS A 636 -8.21 17.03 -2.63
CA HIS A 636 -8.69 18.25 -1.96
C HIS A 636 -8.26 18.37 -0.48
N GLY A 637 -7.58 17.37 0.08
CA GLY A 637 -7.03 17.40 1.43
C GLY A 637 -8.08 17.19 2.54
N PRO A 638 -7.64 16.84 3.76
CA PRO A 638 -8.51 16.63 4.93
C PRO A 638 -9.21 17.90 5.42
N ASP A 639 -8.72 19.07 5.03
CA ASP A 639 -9.20 20.39 5.41
C ASP A 639 -9.88 21.15 4.26
N LEU A 640 -10.07 20.48 3.11
CA LEU A 640 -10.69 21.04 1.90
C LEU A 640 -9.89 22.20 1.28
N GLN A 641 -8.59 22.34 1.59
CA GLN A 641 -7.72 23.40 1.06
C GLN A 641 -6.94 22.98 -0.20
N GLY A 642 -6.97 21.70 -0.56
CA GLY A 642 -6.10 21.12 -1.59
C GLY A 642 -4.84 20.49 -0.98
N VAL A 643 -4.36 19.41 -1.58
CA VAL A 643 -3.07 18.80 -1.20
C VAL A 643 -1.96 19.53 -1.95
N VAL A 644 -1.07 20.20 -1.21
CA VAL A 644 0.11 20.88 -1.77
C VAL A 644 1.20 19.85 -2.07
N THR A 645 1.63 19.77 -3.33
CA THR A 645 2.77 18.95 -3.73
C THR A 645 4.08 19.52 -3.19
N ASP A 646 5.14 18.72 -3.17
CA ASP A 646 6.47 19.16 -2.74
C ASP A 646 7.01 20.35 -3.57
N ASN A 647 6.46 20.57 -4.78
CA ASN A 647 6.77 21.72 -5.65
C ASN A 647 5.97 22.99 -5.30
N GLY A 648 5.20 23.00 -4.21
CA GLY A 648 4.44 24.15 -3.72
C GLY A 648 3.13 24.44 -4.45
N VAL A 649 2.74 23.62 -5.44
CA VAL A 649 1.48 23.76 -6.18
C VAL A 649 0.45 22.76 -5.65
N ALA A 650 -0.78 23.21 -5.38
CA ALA A 650 -1.86 22.32 -4.96
C ALA A 650 -2.37 21.47 -6.13
N ILE A 651 -2.65 20.19 -5.85
CA ILE A 651 -3.15 19.21 -6.85
C ILE A 651 -4.59 19.54 -7.27
N ALA A 652 -5.36 20.17 -6.39
CA ALA A 652 -6.74 20.56 -6.64
C ALA A 652 -7.04 21.90 -5.95
N PRO A 653 -8.04 22.67 -6.44
CA PRO A 653 -8.39 23.94 -5.84
C PRO A 653 -8.96 23.76 -4.42
N PRO A 654 -8.83 24.80 -3.56
CA PRO A 654 -9.51 24.83 -2.28
C PRO A 654 -11.03 24.81 -2.50
N LEU A 655 -11.71 23.95 -1.76
CA LEU A 655 -13.17 23.90 -1.70
C LEU A 655 -13.71 24.83 -0.60
N ILE A 656 -12.91 25.14 0.43
CA ILE A 656 -13.25 26.15 1.44
C ILE A 656 -13.22 27.54 0.81
N GLY A 657 -14.27 28.33 1.09
CA GLY A 657 -14.43 29.68 0.57
C GLY A 657 -14.85 29.74 -0.90
N SER A 658 -14.93 28.60 -1.60
CA SER A 658 -15.19 28.55 -3.04
C SER A 658 -16.57 29.11 -3.39
N PRO A 659 -16.65 30.18 -4.22
CA PRO A 659 -17.92 30.68 -4.73
C PRO A 659 -18.73 29.62 -5.50
N ARG A 660 -18.06 28.67 -6.14
CA ARG A 660 -18.69 27.55 -6.86
C ARG A 660 -19.39 26.59 -5.90
N VAL A 661 -18.76 26.29 -4.76
CA VAL A 661 -19.36 25.44 -3.73
C VAL A 661 -20.57 26.12 -3.10
N LYS A 662 -20.47 27.42 -2.79
CA LYS A 662 -21.56 28.18 -2.14
C LYS A 662 -22.69 28.54 -3.11
N GLY A 663 -22.39 28.64 -4.40
CA GLY A 663 -23.32 29.02 -5.46
C GLY A 663 -24.35 27.94 -5.81
N ASP A 664 -24.72 27.88 -7.09
CA ASP A 664 -25.79 27.04 -7.61
C ASP A 664 -25.49 25.52 -7.44
N PRO A 665 -26.30 24.78 -6.65
CA PRO A 665 -26.15 23.33 -6.51
C PRO A 665 -26.23 22.56 -7.82
N ASN A 666 -26.95 23.06 -8.82
CA ASN A 666 -27.06 22.43 -10.14
C ASN A 666 -25.71 22.50 -10.88
N LYS A 667 -25.08 23.67 -10.95
CA LYS A 667 -23.74 23.84 -11.54
C LYS A 667 -22.69 23.03 -10.78
N LEU A 668 -22.74 23.05 -9.45
CA LEU A 668 -21.85 22.23 -8.61
C LEU A 668 -22.04 20.73 -8.88
N SER A 669 -23.28 20.28 -9.09
CA SER A 669 -23.58 18.90 -9.45
C SER A 669 -23.03 18.54 -10.83
N LYS A 670 -23.08 19.45 -11.82
CA LYS A 670 -22.50 19.24 -13.16
C LYS A 670 -20.99 19.06 -13.12
N ILE A 671 -20.29 19.83 -12.28
CA ILE A 671 -18.85 19.67 -12.03
C ILE A 671 -18.55 18.25 -11.55
N LEU A 672 -19.23 17.77 -10.50
CA LEU A 672 -18.94 16.44 -9.97
C LEU A 672 -19.38 15.32 -10.93
N LEU A 673 -20.48 15.51 -11.67
CA LEU A 673 -20.96 14.54 -12.65
C LEU A 673 -20.01 14.42 -13.83
N ASN A 674 -19.62 15.49 -14.50
CA ASN A 674 -18.89 15.41 -15.77
C ASN A 674 -17.38 15.70 -15.62
N GLY A 675 -16.93 16.15 -14.45
CA GLY A 675 -15.57 16.62 -14.20
C GLY A 675 -15.34 18.05 -14.69
N LEU A 676 -14.15 18.58 -14.43
CA LEU A 676 -13.77 19.98 -14.72
C LEU A 676 -12.33 20.03 -15.25
N VAL A 677 -12.09 20.89 -16.23
CA VAL A 677 -10.76 21.13 -16.83
C VAL A 677 -10.56 22.62 -17.10
N GLY A 678 -9.28 23.02 -17.12
CA GLY A 678 -8.88 24.38 -17.42
C GLY A 678 -8.67 25.22 -16.17
N PRO A 679 -8.30 26.51 -16.35
CA PRO A 679 -7.92 27.36 -15.24
C PRO A 679 -9.10 27.66 -14.30
N ILE A 680 -8.84 27.58 -13.00
CA ILE A 680 -9.75 27.95 -11.93
C ILE A 680 -9.13 29.13 -11.19
N ASP A 681 -9.80 30.27 -11.23
CA ASP A 681 -9.29 31.53 -10.64
C ASP A 681 -7.85 31.88 -11.10
N GLY A 682 -7.54 31.58 -12.37
CA GLY A 682 -6.24 31.83 -12.98
C GLY A 682 -5.18 30.74 -12.76
N VAL A 683 -5.49 29.66 -12.05
CA VAL A 683 -4.57 28.54 -11.80
C VAL A 683 -5.06 27.27 -12.50
N ASP A 684 -4.19 26.64 -13.28
CA ASP A 684 -4.48 25.34 -13.91
C ASP A 684 -4.12 24.20 -12.94
N TYR A 685 -5.15 23.59 -12.36
CA TYR A 685 -5.03 22.44 -11.46
C TYR A 685 -5.05 21.10 -12.20
N GLY A 686 -5.07 21.09 -13.54
CA GLY A 686 -5.25 19.89 -14.34
C GLY A 686 -6.72 19.51 -14.48
N ILE A 687 -7.00 18.21 -14.43
CA ILE A 687 -8.32 17.65 -14.70
C ILE A 687 -8.91 17.09 -13.41
N MET A 688 -10.10 17.55 -13.05
CA MET A 688 -10.96 16.88 -12.09
C MET A 688 -11.80 15.83 -12.83
N THR A 689 -11.62 14.56 -12.47
CA THR A 689 -12.29 13.44 -13.14
C THR A 689 -13.80 13.40 -12.88
N SER A 690 -14.53 12.72 -13.77
CA SER A 690 -15.98 12.57 -13.71
C SER A 690 -16.41 11.52 -12.68
N TYR A 691 -17.48 11.82 -11.93
CA TYR A 691 -18.16 10.87 -11.03
C TYR A 691 -19.58 10.52 -11.48
N LYS A 692 -19.89 10.69 -12.79
CA LYS A 692 -21.21 10.41 -13.42
C LYS A 692 -21.73 9.01 -13.11
N SER A 693 -20.86 8.04 -12.86
CA SER A 693 -21.26 6.66 -12.57
C SER A 693 -21.81 6.43 -11.15
N ASN A 694 -21.63 7.38 -10.22
CA ASN A 694 -22.22 7.31 -8.89
C ASN A 694 -23.71 7.70 -8.91
N GLY A 695 -24.50 7.17 -7.97
CA GLY A 695 -25.93 7.47 -7.85
C GLY A 695 -26.22 8.91 -7.41
N ASP A 696 -27.43 9.41 -7.70
CA ASP A 696 -27.83 10.78 -7.36
C ASP A 696 -27.66 11.11 -5.87
N GLN A 697 -28.01 10.16 -5.00
CA GLN A 697 -27.89 10.34 -3.55
C GLN A 697 -26.42 10.45 -3.12
N TRP A 698 -25.54 9.60 -3.64
CA TRP A 698 -24.10 9.65 -3.36
C TRP A 698 -23.49 11.01 -3.72
N ILE A 699 -23.81 11.53 -4.91
CA ILE A 699 -23.36 12.85 -5.37
C ILE A 699 -23.94 13.96 -4.48
N THR A 700 -25.19 13.81 -4.04
CA THR A 700 -25.83 14.77 -3.14
C THR A 700 -25.15 14.81 -1.78
N ASP A 701 -24.84 13.64 -1.22
CA ASP A 701 -24.28 13.51 0.13
C ASP A 701 -22.89 14.17 0.20
N VAL A 702 -21.98 13.82 -0.71
CA VAL A 702 -20.63 14.42 -0.74
C VAL A 702 -20.67 15.94 -0.98
N LEU A 703 -21.53 16.42 -1.88
CA LEU A 703 -21.67 17.86 -2.12
C LEU A 703 -22.30 18.59 -0.94
N ASN A 704 -23.25 17.97 -0.23
CA ASN A 704 -23.83 18.52 0.98
C ASN A 704 -22.80 18.64 2.11
N TYR A 705 -21.89 17.66 2.25
CA TYR A 705 -20.77 17.78 3.17
C TYR A 705 -19.87 18.98 2.83
N VAL A 706 -19.41 19.06 1.58
CA VAL A 706 -18.53 20.16 1.12
C VAL A 706 -19.22 21.53 1.29
N ARG A 707 -20.53 21.61 1.03
CA ARG A 707 -21.34 22.81 1.28
C ARG A 707 -21.48 23.13 2.77
N ALA A 708 -21.67 22.13 3.63
CA ALA A 708 -21.74 22.33 5.07
C ALA A 708 -20.44 22.90 5.65
N MET A 709 -19.28 22.47 5.14
CA MET A 709 -17.97 23.02 5.50
C MET A 709 -17.78 24.48 5.07
N ASN A 710 -18.62 24.94 4.14
CA ASN A 710 -18.67 26.30 3.62
C ASN A 710 -19.83 27.14 4.20
N ASP A 711 -20.51 26.63 5.23
CA ASP A 711 -21.71 27.22 5.82
C ASP A 711 -22.83 27.48 4.80
N ALA A 712 -22.86 26.69 3.72
CA ALA A 712 -23.90 26.72 2.71
C ALA A 712 -25.00 25.69 3.00
N ASP A 713 -26.21 25.98 2.51
CA ASP A 713 -27.37 25.11 2.69
C ASP A 713 -27.21 23.80 1.93
N ALA A 714 -27.69 22.71 2.55
CA ALA A 714 -27.80 21.43 1.90
C ALA A 714 -28.93 21.45 0.85
N PHE A 715 -28.82 20.62 -0.18
CA PHE A 715 -29.81 20.50 -1.23
C PHE A 715 -30.30 19.05 -1.39
N HIS A 716 -31.41 18.89 -2.10
CA HIS A 716 -32.04 17.59 -2.31
C HIS A 716 -31.49 16.91 -3.57
N ARG A 717 -31.43 15.58 -3.59
CA ARG A 717 -31.02 14.76 -4.75
C ARG A 717 -31.74 15.03 -6.08
N ARG A 718 -32.82 15.81 -6.06
CA ARG A 718 -33.54 16.23 -7.27
C ARG A 718 -32.69 17.20 -8.10
N GLU A 719 -31.84 18.01 -7.47
CA GLU A 719 -30.92 18.90 -8.19
C GLU A 719 -29.85 18.11 -8.93
N VAL A 720 -29.28 17.07 -8.30
CA VAL A 720 -28.35 16.16 -9.00
C VAL A 720 -29.04 15.48 -10.17
N ARG A 721 -30.26 14.98 -9.95
CA ARG A 721 -31.05 14.34 -11.00
C ARG A 721 -31.31 15.29 -12.18
N ARG A 722 -31.62 16.55 -11.89
CA ARG A 722 -31.80 17.60 -12.90
C ARG A 722 -30.50 17.86 -13.66
N ALA A 723 -29.38 18.04 -12.95
CA ALA A 723 -28.07 18.22 -13.57
C ALA A 723 -27.71 17.04 -14.47
N ARG A 724 -27.91 15.81 -14.00
CA ARG A 724 -27.68 14.58 -14.76
C ARG A 724 -28.55 14.50 -16.02
N ALA A 725 -29.81 14.92 -15.95
CA ALA A 725 -30.68 14.97 -17.12
C ALA A 725 -30.19 16.01 -18.14
N GLN A 726 -29.74 17.18 -17.68
CA GLN A 726 -29.19 18.24 -18.54
C GLN A 726 -27.85 17.83 -19.19
N THR A 727 -27.08 16.97 -18.55
CA THR A 727 -25.75 16.53 -19.02
C THR A 727 -25.70 15.08 -19.47
N LYS A 728 -26.87 14.49 -19.77
CA LYS A 728 -27.02 13.06 -20.08
C LYS A 728 -26.09 12.64 -21.21
N ASP A 729 -26.06 13.42 -22.28
CA ASP A 729 -25.30 13.11 -23.50
C ASP A 729 -23.92 13.79 -23.51
N ARG A 730 -23.57 14.53 -22.44
CA ARG A 730 -22.26 15.16 -22.30
C ARG A 730 -21.26 14.13 -21.77
N GLU A 731 -20.20 13.93 -22.55
CA GLU A 731 -19.05 13.10 -22.18
C GLU A 731 -17.79 13.93 -21.86
N ASP A 732 -17.73 15.19 -22.29
CA ASP A 732 -16.59 16.08 -22.04
C ASP A 732 -16.63 16.74 -20.64
N PHE A 733 -15.44 17.07 -20.13
CA PHE A 733 -15.26 17.87 -18.92
C PHE A 733 -15.83 19.27 -19.11
N TRP A 734 -16.33 19.88 -18.04
CA TRP A 734 -16.69 21.30 -18.08
C TRP A 734 -15.45 22.17 -18.07
N THR A 735 -15.51 23.33 -18.73
CA THR A 735 -14.69 24.50 -18.37
C THR A 735 -15.51 25.45 -17.50
N LEU A 736 -14.83 26.33 -16.75
CA LEU A 736 -15.54 27.37 -16.00
C LEU A 736 -16.28 28.35 -16.90
N GLU A 737 -15.77 28.60 -18.12
CA GLU A 737 -16.43 29.46 -19.09
C GLU A 737 -17.75 28.87 -19.57
N GLU A 738 -17.77 27.56 -19.88
CA GLU A 738 -19.00 26.86 -20.27
C GLU A 738 -20.04 26.86 -19.15
N LEU A 739 -19.62 26.61 -17.90
CA LEU A 739 -20.52 26.64 -16.74
C LEU A 739 -21.02 28.05 -16.41
N ALA A 740 -20.27 29.09 -16.76
CA ALA A 740 -20.70 30.47 -16.59
C ALA A 740 -21.70 30.90 -17.66
N ALA A 741 -21.62 30.33 -18.87
CA ALA A 741 -22.50 30.63 -20.00
C ALA A 741 -23.88 29.95 -19.93
N GLU A 742 -24.02 28.89 -19.12
CA GLU A 742 -25.32 28.31 -18.73
C GLU A 742 -26.05 29.12 -17.67
#